data_AF-A0A2G5TBJ9-F1
#
_entry.id   AF-A0A2G5TBJ9-F1
#
_cell.length_a   1.000
_cell.length_b   1.000
_cell.length_c   1.000
_cell.angle_alpha   90.00
_cell.angle_beta   90.00
_cell.angle_gamma   90.00
#
_symmetry.space_group_name_H-M   'P 1'
#
loop_
_entity.id
_entity.type
_entity.pdbx_description
1 polymer ?
#
loop_
_entity_poly.entity_id
_entity_poly.type
_entity_poly.pdbx_seq_one_letter_code
_entity_poly.pdbx_strand_id
1 'polypeptide(L)'
;MKNFIVLLLIATVSNALDGLYQKPGPLVDQQRLISKTNEFSIDTNPNDSDYDSSDHHRFRRATNTDDKVSLAVERMQMMARLTNAISLQKQLINGTVVSDKLISELLHFGSISPSQIHALKSADVISALELLKSLPSKLTAGINLETLQNSYERMGEILKTLGGIKNVTKWPEKESFTTDINNLADGNGGNFSLVKTIRGVLIDWLFGKELVDNIYKAKTYINSSDAMWLGYLVKQSERILEVSKTLSRPIPKLFDFSNNKTAAESVEFLRKVVIAVEEVYSHKFYTPRGGFQELDAHLTKINNVVKAIKTVRLNFDVITNLFISRAIGETSYTHIPTNGYDDISRLMRDFNNPWFVKTVKDKRLEESLRSIKSLETANVIGNALVSKGSSDQKTDCGKAISEDFDGVGVTKLVETAEEIEEKLNEPHKILEILKINLTDMNLLKSMENIVQIGNIFDINDNETYQPAFEEFKKIALDDTNNFLDVLKSESYKIVNSDNLKVLANDTKQYLGDFGPFLTKQKAPLSMLNCLISRADTKPTVKAITESKKIRYSATYYEEKVDNALEVLELVESTKKDLKMLEMYIKNIKNFKSPESDLLFTLNNDTELSKTIGSSANAIGGMKKAIDAKDKINAVKADFGMVVTEANNAKNLPVEDKKNLNALAALGTLLGPMFDELDSWNSGVSGLTFNSLHSYGKIFLKAKDVHGINLDIMKIRKSLIKLIDEVTDRSKQKKLRKVNDGLGALDGMGTQFSSYVKSFDEATSSLESLEKFFSTFAKSISLKSPTQSEKIVYVKEDNLSHQNSAEGTPAWIIVLIIIISILVLGVIAFAVWRFYWKPKNELSRESCP
;
A
#
# COMPACT_ATOMS: atom_id res chain seq x y z
N MET A 1 -6.61 -17.78 14.10
CA MET A 1 -6.23 -16.53 13.39
C MET A 1 -6.16 -16.57 11.84
N LYS A 2 -5.87 -17.65 11.08
CA LYS A 2 -5.71 -17.51 9.60
C LYS A 2 -6.97 -16.95 8.97
N ASN A 3 -8.11 -17.48 9.40
CA ASN A 3 -9.45 -17.02 9.05
C ASN A 3 -9.87 -15.69 9.74
N PHE A 4 -8.95 -14.99 10.44
CA PHE A 4 -9.23 -13.80 11.27
C PHE A 4 -8.40 -12.57 10.88
N ILE A 5 -7.09 -12.73 10.63
CA ILE A 5 -6.30 -11.72 9.90
C ILE A 5 -6.84 -11.57 8.46
N VAL A 6 -7.49 -12.62 7.93
CA VAL A 6 -8.92 -12.59 7.51
C VAL A 6 -9.59 -11.23 7.47
N LEU A 7 -10.58 -11.06 8.35
CA LEU A 7 -11.55 -9.99 8.29
C LEU A 7 -10.93 -8.64 8.66
N LEU A 8 -9.80 -8.65 9.37
CA LEU A 8 -8.90 -7.50 9.48
C LEU A 8 -8.42 -6.98 8.11
N LEU A 9 -7.89 -7.85 7.25
CA LEU A 9 -7.49 -7.43 5.91
C LEU A 9 -8.70 -7.15 5.00
N ILE A 10 -9.89 -7.70 5.26
CA ILE A 10 -11.13 -7.23 4.60
C ILE A 10 -11.41 -5.78 5.01
N ALA A 11 -11.47 -5.50 6.30
CA ALA A 11 -11.70 -4.18 6.87
C ALA A 11 -10.68 -3.12 6.41
N THR A 12 -9.41 -3.47 6.22
CA THR A 12 -8.41 -2.52 5.70
C THR A 12 -8.59 -2.19 4.23
N VAL A 13 -9.14 -3.09 3.40
CA VAL A 13 -9.40 -2.72 2.00
C VAL A 13 -10.70 -1.89 1.86
N SER A 14 -11.63 -1.94 2.83
CA SER A 14 -12.66 -0.89 2.94
C SER A 14 -12.04 0.49 3.20
N ASN A 15 -11.06 0.59 4.11
CA ASN A 15 -10.29 1.84 4.32
C ASN A 15 -9.41 2.23 3.10
N ALA A 16 -9.21 1.34 2.13
CA ALA A 16 -8.56 1.69 0.86
C ALA A 16 -9.53 2.34 -0.14
N LEU A 17 -10.85 2.28 0.08
CA LEU A 17 -11.85 2.95 -0.75
C LEU A 17 -12.09 4.41 -0.38
N ASP A 18 -11.72 4.88 0.82
CA ASP A 18 -11.87 6.30 1.19
C ASP A 18 -11.10 7.23 0.22
N GLY A 19 -9.98 6.75 -0.33
CA GLY A 19 -9.22 7.44 -1.39
C GLY A 19 -9.84 7.36 -2.80
N LEU A 20 -10.88 6.54 -3.00
CA LEU A 20 -11.61 6.37 -4.26
C LEU A 20 -12.99 7.07 -4.25
N TYR A 21 -13.48 7.50 -3.08
CA TYR A 21 -14.78 8.16 -2.92
C TYR A 21 -14.81 9.67 -3.27
N GLN A 22 -13.76 10.21 -3.90
CA GLN A 22 -13.75 11.59 -4.44
C GLN A 22 -14.26 11.70 -5.90
N LYS A 23 -15.32 10.95 -6.23
CA LYS A 23 -16.25 11.31 -7.30
C LYS A 23 -17.69 11.12 -6.82
N PRO A 24 -18.55 12.15 -6.88
CA PRO A 24 -19.96 11.98 -6.56
C PRO A 24 -20.63 11.07 -7.61
N GLY A 25 -21.53 10.20 -7.17
CA GLY A 25 -22.43 9.49 -8.07
C GLY A 25 -23.50 10.45 -8.62
N PRO A 26 -24.00 10.27 -9.86
CA PRO A 26 -24.91 11.21 -10.53
C PRO A 26 -26.29 11.40 -9.84
N LEU A 27 -26.60 10.60 -8.81
CA LEU A 27 -27.79 10.76 -7.97
C LEU A 27 -27.71 11.98 -7.03
N VAL A 28 -26.50 12.42 -6.65
CA VAL A 28 -26.32 13.62 -5.80
C VAL A 28 -26.77 14.88 -6.54
N ASP A 29 -26.49 14.96 -7.85
CA ASP A 29 -26.97 16.06 -8.69
C ASP A 29 -28.47 15.97 -8.99
N GLN A 30 -29.07 14.77 -9.07
CA GLN A 30 -30.51 14.66 -9.31
C GLN A 30 -31.35 15.28 -8.17
N GLN A 31 -31.00 15.05 -6.90
CA GLN A 31 -31.69 15.72 -5.79
C GLN A 31 -31.50 17.25 -5.82
N ARG A 32 -30.34 17.73 -6.27
CA ARG A 32 -30.01 19.16 -6.41
C ARG A 32 -30.63 19.83 -7.64
N LEU A 33 -31.06 19.04 -8.64
CA LEU A 33 -31.83 19.48 -9.80
C LEU A 33 -33.33 19.57 -9.48
N ILE A 34 -33.89 18.58 -8.77
CA ILE A 34 -35.31 18.55 -8.37
C ILE A 34 -35.68 19.76 -7.49
N SER A 35 -34.80 20.19 -6.58
CA SER A 35 -35.02 21.40 -5.79
C SER A 35 -34.96 22.70 -6.60
N LYS A 36 -34.22 22.73 -7.73
CA LYS A 36 -34.09 23.91 -8.60
C LYS A 36 -35.16 24.03 -9.69
N THR A 37 -35.94 22.99 -9.95
CA THR A 37 -37.09 23.08 -10.89
C THR A 37 -38.28 23.88 -10.36
N ASN A 38 -38.32 24.20 -9.05
CA ASN A 38 -39.44 24.92 -8.43
C ASN A 38 -39.21 26.45 -8.33
N GLU A 39 -37.99 26.95 -8.53
CA GLU A 39 -37.66 28.38 -8.43
C GLU A 39 -37.06 28.89 -9.75
N PHE A 40 -37.94 29.23 -10.70
CA PHE A 40 -37.57 29.91 -11.94
C PHE A 40 -38.33 31.23 -12.14
N SER A 41 -38.32 32.08 -11.11
CA SER A 41 -38.73 33.48 -11.17
C SER A 41 -37.51 34.40 -11.09
N ILE A 42 -37.12 34.93 -12.25
CA ILE A 42 -36.21 36.05 -12.54
C ILE A 42 -35.68 36.82 -11.31
N ASP A 43 -34.36 36.75 -11.06
CA ASP A 43 -33.52 37.95 -11.04
C ASP A 43 -32.05 37.63 -11.36
N THR A 44 -31.25 38.66 -11.68
CA THR A 44 -29.83 38.56 -12.02
C THR A 44 -28.94 39.34 -11.05
N ASN A 45 -28.04 38.67 -10.34
CA ASN A 45 -26.98 39.32 -9.58
C ASN A 45 -25.61 38.65 -9.83
N PRO A 46 -24.63 39.34 -10.46
CA PRO A 46 -23.34 38.75 -10.82
C PRO A 46 -22.24 39.10 -9.79
N ASN A 47 -22.25 38.47 -8.61
CA ASN A 47 -21.11 38.45 -7.68
C ASN A 47 -21.25 37.32 -6.64
N ASP A 48 -20.66 36.15 -6.90
CA ASP A 48 -20.12 35.27 -5.85
C ASP A 48 -19.02 34.38 -6.47
N SER A 49 -17.95 34.11 -5.72
CA SER A 49 -16.72 33.53 -6.28
C SER A 49 -15.80 32.85 -5.25
N ASP A 50 -16.20 31.69 -4.73
CA ASP A 50 -15.25 30.56 -4.53
C ASP A 50 -15.96 29.25 -4.18
N TYR A 51 -15.79 28.20 -5.01
CA TYR A 51 -15.25 26.89 -4.58
C TYR A 51 -15.09 25.92 -5.76
N ASP A 52 -14.11 25.02 -5.64
CA ASP A 52 -13.76 24.03 -6.66
C ASP A 52 -14.83 22.93 -6.84
N SER A 53 -15.09 22.54 -8.10
CA SER A 53 -16.05 21.50 -8.48
C SER A 53 -15.68 20.88 -9.83
N SER A 54 -15.29 19.60 -9.79
CA SER A 54 -14.70 18.88 -10.92
C SER A 54 -15.66 18.46 -12.03
N ASP A 55 -16.97 18.65 -11.87
CA ASP A 55 -17.98 18.26 -12.85
C ASP A 55 -18.36 19.41 -13.80
N HIS A 56 -17.37 19.83 -14.60
CA HIS A 56 -17.58 20.70 -15.76
C HIS A 56 -17.81 19.92 -17.08
N HIS A 57 -18.67 18.91 -17.01
CA HIS A 57 -19.53 18.52 -18.14
C HIS A 57 -20.76 19.43 -18.26
N ARG A 58 -20.57 20.75 -18.05
CA ARG A 58 -21.44 21.76 -18.67
C ARG A 58 -21.48 21.46 -20.17
N PHE A 59 -22.65 21.61 -20.80
CA PHE A 59 -22.71 21.75 -22.26
C PHE A 59 -21.75 22.87 -22.66
N ARG A 60 -20.64 22.51 -23.32
CA ARG A 60 -19.58 23.44 -23.69
C ARG A 60 -20.15 24.41 -24.73
N ARG A 61 -20.62 25.58 -24.28
CA ARG A 61 -20.83 26.76 -25.16
C ARG A 61 -19.57 26.86 -26.00
N ALA A 62 -19.72 26.84 -27.33
CA ALA A 62 -18.66 26.41 -28.23
C ALA A 62 -17.37 27.24 -28.09
N THR A 63 -16.41 26.70 -27.35
CA THR A 63 -15.06 27.25 -27.16
C THR A 63 -14.07 26.19 -27.60
N ASN A 64 -13.52 26.36 -28.82
CA ASN A 64 -12.77 25.39 -29.61
C ASN A 64 -13.66 24.33 -30.27
N THR A 65 -14.20 24.70 -31.44
CA THR A 65 -14.86 23.81 -32.41
C THR A 65 -13.89 22.91 -33.18
N ASP A 66 -12.59 23.01 -32.88
CA ASP A 66 -11.51 22.59 -33.78
C ASP A 66 -10.84 21.26 -33.40
N ASP A 67 -11.20 20.66 -32.25
CA ASP A 67 -10.79 19.29 -31.91
C ASP A 67 -11.60 18.27 -32.74
N LYS A 68 -11.17 18.12 -33.99
CA LYS A 68 -11.67 17.13 -34.94
C LYS A 68 -11.50 15.69 -34.46
N VAL A 69 -10.51 15.41 -33.60
CA VAL A 69 -10.18 14.04 -33.17
C VAL A 69 -11.16 13.58 -32.10
N SER A 70 -11.38 14.38 -31.05
CA SER A 70 -12.45 14.13 -30.08
C SER A 70 -13.81 13.97 -30.76
N LEU A 71 -14.14 14.88 -31.69
CA LEU A 71 -15.41 14.86 -32.42
C LEU A 71 -15.57 13.62 -33.32
N ALA A 72 -14.49 13.14 -33.95
CA ALA A 72 -14.53 11.92 -34.76
C ALA A 72 -14.61 10.64 -33.90
N VAL A 73 -13.90 10.60 -32.76
CA VAL A 73 -13.98 9.51 -31.78
C VAL A 73 -15.38 9.42 -31.18
N GLU A 74 -15.95 10.54 -30.73
CA GLU A 74 -17.33 10.62 -30.20
C GLU A 74 -18.34 10.05 -31.20
N ARG A 75 -18.27 10.49 -32.47
CA ARG A 75 -19.14 10.04 -33.56
C ARG A 75 -19.03 8.55 -33.85
N MET A 76 -17.83 7.98 -33.78
CA MET A 76 -17.64 6.53 -33.93
C MET A 76 -18.14 5.75 -32.71
N GLN A 77 -18.03 6.29 -31.50
CA GLN A 77 -18.64 5.69 -30.31
C GLN A 77 -20.17 5.72 -30.37
N MET A 78 -20.80 6.78 -30.90
CA MET A 78 -22.24 6.81 -31.18
C MET A 78 -22.66 5.72 -32.17
N MET A 79 -21.90 5.53 -33.25
CA MET A 79 -22.17 4.46 -34.23
C MET A 79 -21.99 3.07 -33.63
N ALA A 80 -20.96 2.85 -32.80
CA ALA A 80 -20.74 1.60 -32.08
C ALA A 80 -21.89 1.27 -31.10
N ARG A 81 -22.35 2.25 -30.30
CA ARG A 81 -23.53 2.09 -29.44
C ARG A 81 -24.75 1.67 -30.25
N LEU A 82 -25.00 2.33 -31.38
CA LEU A 82 -26.12 2.01 -32.28
C LEU A 82 -26.02 0.61 -32.89
N THR A 83 -24.86 0.20 -33.41
CA THR A 83 -24.69 -1.15 -34.00
C THR A 83 -24.82 -2.26 -32.96
N ASN A 84 -24.29 -2.04 -31.75
CA ASN A 84 -24.38 -3.01 -30.66
C ASN A 84 -25.83 -3.12 -30.17
N ALA A 85 -26.56 -2.00 -30.07
CA ALA A 85 -27.98 -2.00 -29.75
C ALA A 85 -28.84 -2.69 -30.83
N ILE A 86 -28.57 -2.48 -32.12
CA ILE A 86 -29.30 -3.18 -33.20
C ILE A 86 -29.06 -4.69 -33.12
N SER A 87 -27.81 -5.14 -32.93
CA SER A 87 -27.53 -6.58 -32.82
C SER A 87 -28.13 -7.19 -31.55
N LEU A 88 -28.00 -6.52 -30.40
CA LEU A 88 -28.62 -6.94 -29.14
C LEU A 88 -30.15 -7.04 -29.26
N GLN A 89 -30.80 -6.04 -29.86
CA GLN A 89 -32.24 -6.02 -30.12
C GLN A 89 -32.68 -7.20 -30.99
N LYS A 90 -31.97 -7.48 -32.10
CA LYS A 90 -32.26 -8.65 -32.96
C LYS A 90 -32.08 -9.97 -32.22
N GLN A 91 -31.01 -10.11 -31.43
CA GLN A 91 -30.74 -11.32 -30.65
C GLN A 91 -31.79 -11.54 -29.53
N LEU A 92 -32.29 -10.46 -28.92
CA LEU A 92 -33.37 -10.48 -27.92
C LEU A 92 -34.72 -10.86 -28.54
N ILE A 93 -35.11 -10.24 -29.67
CA ILE A 93 -36.33 -10.60 -30.41
C ILE A 93 -36.32 -12.08 -30.78
N ASN A 94 -35.20 -12.59 -31.29
CA ASN A 94 -35.02 -14.02 -31.61
C ASN A 94 -34.95 -14.92 -30.37
N GLY A 95 -34.74 -14.37 -29.17
CA GLY A 95 -34.57 -15.12 -27.93
C GLY A 95 -33.29 -15.97 -27.90
N THR A 96 -32.23 -15.51 -28.56
CA THR A 96 -30.92 -16.19 -28.66
C THR A 96 -29.94 -15.81 -27.55
N VAL A 97 -30.28 -14.80 -26.73
CA VAL A 97 -29.43 -14.33 -25.62
C VAL A 97 -29.72 -15.09 -24.33
N VAL A 98 -28.67 -15.49 -23.61
CA VAL A 98 -28.77 -16.07 -22.25
C VAL A 98 -28.90 -14.93 -21.23
N SER A 99 -30.01 -14.89 -20.47
CA SER A 99 -30.33 -13.77 -19.57
C SER A 99 -29.29 -13.53 -18.49
N ASP A 100 -28.84 -14.58 -17.78
CA ASP A 100 -27.80 -14.48 -16.75
C ASP A 100 -26.57 -13.73 -17.25
N LYS A 101 -26.11 -14.11 -18.44
CA LYS A 101 -24.88 -13.60 -19.06
C LYS A 101 -25.05 -12.16 -19.57
N LEU A 102 -26.17 -11.85 -20.23
CA LEU A 102 -26.51 -10.49 -20.62
C LEU A 102 -26.54 -9.54 -19.42
N ILE A 103 -27.13 -9.98 -18.30
CA ILE A 103 -27.19 -9.18 -17.08
C ILE A 103 -25.78 -9.01 -16.48
N SER A 104 -24.97 -10.07 -16.41
CA SER A 104 -23.57 -9.99 -15.95
C SER A 104 -22.72 -9.02 -16.78
N GLU A 105 -22.90 -8.99 -18.10
CA GLU A 105 -22.17 -8.08 -18.99
C GLU A 105 -22.70 -6.64 -18.91
N LEU A 106 -24.01 -6.43 -18.78
CA LEU A 106 -24.61 -5.09 -18.59
C LEU A 106 -24.28 -4.44 -17.23
N LEU A 107 -24.04 -5.26 -16.20
CA LEU A 107 -23.76 -4.85 -14.82
C LEU A 107 -22.29 -5.00 -14.39
N HIS A 108 -21.42 -5.45 -15.32
CA HIS A 108 -20.00 -5.72 -15.09
C HIS A 108 -19.71 -6.71 -13.95
N PHE A 109 -20.54 -7.73 -13.79
CA PHE A 109 -20.34 -8.81 -12.80
C PHE A 109 -19.21 -9.79 -13.16
N GLY A 110 -18.55 -9.61 -14.31
CA GLY A 110 -17.44 -10.46 -14.77
C GLY A 110 -17.86 -11.91 -14.93
N SER A 111 -17.28 -12.80 -14.11
CA SER A 111 -17.61 -14.23 -14.08
C SER A 111 -18.77 -14.61 -13.15
N ILE A 112 -19.34 -13.66 -12.40
CA ILE A 112 -20.45 -13.90 -11.48
C ILE A 112 -21.80 -13.72 -12.19
N SER A 113 -22.73 -14.66 -12.01
CA SER A 113 -24.06 -14.65 -12.65
C SER A 113 -25.20 -14.29 -11.68
N PRO A 114 -26.34 -13.73 -12.17
CA PRO A 114 -27.55 -13.54 -11.37
C PRO A 114 -28.02 -14.81 -10.64
N SER A 115 -27.95 -15.98 -11.28
CA SER A 115 -28.26 -17.26 -10.64
C SER A 115 -27.32 -17.57 -9.45
N GLN A 116 -26.03 -17.19 -9.53
CA GLN A 116 -25.10 -17.33 -8.40
C GLN A 116 -25.39 -16.32 -7.29
N ILE A 117 -25.79 -15.09 -7.63
CA ILE A 117 -26.25 -14.08 -6.65
C ILE A 117 -27.52 -14.57 -5.96
N HIS A 118 -28.48 -15.16 -6.69
CA HIS A 118 -29.69 -15.76 -6.11
C HIS A 118 -29.40 -16.96 -5.21
N ALA A 119 -28.35 -17.73 -5.50
CA ALA A 119 -27.89 -18.83 -4.66
C ALA A 119 -27.18 -18.38 -3.35
N LEU A 120 -26.88 -17.08 -3.18
CA LEU A 120 -26.29 -16.56 -1.95
C LEU A 120 -27.20 -16.80 -0.74
N LYS A 121 -26.66 -17.52 0.25
CA LYS A 121 -27.30 -17.75 1.55
C LYS A 121 -27.05 -16.59 2.50
N SER A 122 -27.55 -15.41 2.14
CA SER A 122 -27.26 -14.17 2.87
C SER A 122 -27.67 -14.23 4.34
N ALA A 123 -28.75 -14.93 4.69
CA ALA A 123 -29.12 -15.18 6.10
C ALA A 123 -28.04 -15.96 6.88
N ASP A 124 -27.39 -16.96 6.28
CA ASP A 124 -26.26 -17.68 6.91
C ASP A 124 -25.07 -16.72 7.10
N VAL A 125 -24.82 -15.84 6.13
CA VAL A 125 -23.72 -14.86 6.15
C VAL A 125 -23.95 -13.77 7.21
N ILE A 126 -25.16 -13.20 7.29
CA ILE A 126 -25.60 -12.30 8.36
C ILE A 126 -25.39 -12.98 9.71
N SER A 127 -25.90 -14.21 9.90
CA SER A 127 -25.73 -14.97 11.14
C SER A 127 -24.25 -15.14 11.53
N ALA A 128 -23.38 -15.41 10.55
CA ALA A 128 -21.93 -15.55 10.79
C ALA A 128 -21.24 -14.21 11.11
N LEU A 129 -21.74 -13.10 10.56
CA LEU A 129 -21.28 -11.74 10.84
C LEU A 129 -21.76 -11.25 12.22
N GLU A 130 -23.03 -11.41 12.57
CA GLU A 130 -23.54 -11.09 13.92
C GLU A 130 -22.82 -11.88 15.02
N LEU A 131 -22.51 -13.14 14.77
CA LEU A 131 -21.69 -13.97 15.65
C LEU A 131 -20.26 -13.42 15.82
N LEU A 132 -19.71 -12.73 14.82
CA LEU A 132 -18.43 -12.03 14.88
C LEU A 132 -18.55 -10.68 15.60
N LYS A 133 -19.56 -9.86 15.26
CA LYS A 133 -19.85 -8.57 15.92
C LYS A 133 -19.99 -8.74 17.43
N SER A 134 -20.77 -9.74 17.83
CA SER A 134 -21.04 -10.03 19.24
C SER A 134 -19.95 -10.86 19.93
N LEU A 135 -18.82 -11.17 19.26
CA LEU A 135 -17.75 -11.95 19.88
C LEU A 135 -17.01 -11.18 21.00
N PRO A 136 -16.54 -9.93 20.83
CA PRO A 136 -15.76 -9.22 21.85
C PRO A 136 -16.50 -9.11 23.20
N SER A 137 -17.77 -8.69 23.17
CA SER A 137 -18.63 -8.58 24.36
C SER A 137 -18.94 -9.93 25.01
N LYS A 138 -18.90 -11.04 24.26
CA LYS A 138 -19.01 -12.40 24.80
C LYS A 138 -17.70 -12.93 25.42
N LEU A 139 -16.57 -12.20 25.36
CA LEU A 139 -15.28 -12.60 25.95
C LEU A 139 -14.98 -11.89 27.29
N THR A 140 -15.99 -11.77 28.16
CA THR A 140 -15.88 -11.25 29.55
C THR A 140 -14.75 -11.91 30.36
N ALA A 141 -13.87 -11.12 30.98
CA ALA A 141 -12.72 -11.65 31.73
C ALA A 141 -12.86 -11.49 33.25
N GLY A 142 -12.52 -12.55 34.01
CA GLY A 142 -12.21 -12.44 35.43
C GLY A 142 -10.72 -12.18 35.67
N ILE A 143 -10.37 -11.77 36.89
CA ILE A 143 -8.98 -11.50 37.33
C ILE A 143 -8.03 -12.67 37.03
N ASN A 144 -8.53 -13.90 37.14
CA ASN A 144 -7.76 -15.12 36.84
C ASN A 144 -7.39 -15.22 35.35
N LEU A 145 -8.31 -14.94 34.42
CA LEU A 145 -8.02 -14.93 33.00
C LEU A 145 -7.05 -13.80 32.62
N GLU A 146 -7.19 -12.61 33.22
CA GLU A 146 -6.27 -11.50 32.96
C GLU A 146 -4.86 -11.81 33.47
N THR A 147 -4.74 -12.39 34.67
CA THR A 147 -3.46 -12.86 35.22
C THR A 147 -2.84 -13.92 34.32
N LEU A 148 -3.63 -14.90 33.86
CA LEU A 148 -3.19 -15.91 32.90
C LEU A 148 -2.69 -15.29 31.58
N GLN A 149 -3.44 -14.35 30.99
CA GLN A 149 -3.06 -13.70 29.74
C GLN A 149 -1.78 -12.85 29.89
N ASN A 150 -1.66 -12.09 30.98
CA ASN A 150 -0.49 -11.26 31.27
C ASN A 150 0.78 -12.12 31.50
N SER A 151 0.65 -13.31 32.13
CA SER A 151 1.77 -14.26 32.23
C SER A 151 2.24 -14.77 30.87
N TYR A 152 1.34 -15.04 29.93
CA TYR A 152 1.72 -15.46 28.57
C TYR A 152 2.27 -14.30 27.73
N GLU A 153 1.85 -13.05 27.96
CA GLU A 153 2.50 -11.87 27.34
C GLU A 153 3.97 -11.78 27.75
N ARG A 154 4.28 -11.92 29.05
CA ARG A 154 5.65 -11.95 29.57
C ARG A 154 6.49 -13.10 29.01
N MET A 155 5.90 -14.29 28.79
CA MET A 155 6.61 -15.37 28.06
C MET A 155 7.02 -14.93 26.64
N GLY A 156 6.19 -14.12 25.97
CA GLY A 156 6.48 -13.58 24.64
C GLY A 156 7.64 -12.58 24.63
N GLU A 157 7.78 -11.80 25.70
CA GLU A 157 8.87 -10.85 25.90
C GLU A 157 10.19 -11.60 26.16
N ILE A 158 10.20 -12.55 27.11
CA ILE A 158 11.33 -13.46 27.37
C ILE A 158 11.77 -14.20 26.09
N LEU A 159 10.82 -14.71 25.31
CA LEU A 159 11.07 -15.43 24.04
C LEU A 159 11.53 -14.53 22.88
N LYS A 160 11.41 -13.21 23.02
CA LYS A 160 11.95 -12.18 22.13
C LYS A 160 13.36 -11.78 22.56
N THR A 161 13.60 -11.61 23.87
CA THR A 161 14.92 -11.39 24.47
C THR A 161 15.89 -12.52 24.11
N LEU A 162 15.43 -13.78 24.22
CA LEU A 162 16.19 -14.99 23.84
C LEU A 162 16.23 -15.25 22.31
N GLY A 163 16.02 -14.22 21.48
CA GLY A 163 15.97 -14.31 20.02
C GLY A 163 17.22 -14.97 19.40
N GLY A 164 17.03 -16.10 18.73
CA GLY A 164 18.09 -16.88 18.06
C GLY A 164 18.72 -17.99 18.91
N ILE A 165 18.59 -17.94 20.25
CA ILE A 165 19.14 -18.94 21.16
C ILE A 165 18.36 -20.25 21.05
N LYS A 166 19.08 -21.37 20.95
CA LYS A 166 18.51 -22.75 20.92
C LYS A 166 18.68 -23.52 22.24
N ASN A 167 19.63 -23.10 23.08
CA ASN A 167 19.87 -23.70 24.40
C ASN A 167 20.56 -22.67 25.30
N VAL A 168 19.94 -22.30 26.44
CA VAL A 168 20.49 -21.29 27.37
C VAL A 168 21.64 -21.80 28.24
N THR A 169 21.97 -23.11 28.20
CA THR A 169 23.07 -23.69 28.99
C THR A 169 24.37 -23.91 28.22
N LYS A 170 24.44 -23.47 26.95
CA LYS A 170 25.64 -23.59 26.11
C LYS A 170 26.00 -22.25 25.47
N TRP A 171 26.95 -21.53 26.07
CA TRP A 171 27.59 -20.35 25.49
C TRP A 171 28.47 -20.78 24.31
N PRO A 172 28.12 -20.46 23.05
CA PRO A 172 28.83 -20.98 21.87
C PRO A 172 30.26 -20.44 21.72
N GLU A 173 30.48 -19.18 22.08
CA GLU A 173 31.74 -18.45 21.89
C GLU A 173 32.74 -18.64 23.04
N LYS A 174 32.44 -19.48 24.04
CA LYS A 174 33.24 -19.57 25.27
C LYS A 174 34.72 -19.83 25.01
N GLU A 175 35.04 -20.80 24.16
CA GLU A 175 36.42 -21.24 23.95
C GLU A 175 37.23 -20.19 23.19
N SER A 176 36.70 -19.64 22.10
CA SER A 176 37.30 -18.54 21.34
C SER A 176 37.49 -17.29 22.18
N PHE A 177 36.43 -16.83 22.86
CA PHE A 177 36.52 -15.64 23.71
C PHE A 177 37.47 -15.83 24.91
N THR A 178 37.52 -17.03 25.50
CA THR A 178 38.52 -17.37 26.53
C THR A 178 39.94 -17.26 25.98
N THR A 179 40.21 -17.78 24.78
CA THR A 179 41.52 -17.65 24.12
C THR A 179 41.86 -16.20 23.82
N ASP A 180 40.92 -15.42 23.28
CA ASP A 180 41.13 -14.01 22.91
C ASP A 180 41.37 -13.11 24.13
N ILE A 181 40.61 -13.30 25.22
CA ILE A 181 40.84 -12.59 26.50
C ILE A 181 42.18 -12.98 27.14
N ASN A 182 42.62 -14.25 27.04
CA ASN A 182 43.97 -14.62 27.46
C ASN A 182 45.06 -13.93 26.61
N ASN A 183 44.91 -13.90 25.29
CA ASN A 183 45.83 -13.21 24.39
C ASN A 183 45.93 -11.70 24.71
N LEU A 184 44.82 -11.04 25.05
CA LEU A 184 44.82 -9.65 25.52
C LEU A 184 45.47 -9.49 26.91
N ALA A 185 45.14 -10.37 27.86
CA ALA A 185 45.66 -10.36 29.23
C ALA A 185 47.17 -10.64 29.31
N ASP A 186 47.72 -11.42 28.39
CA ASP A 186 49.15 -11.68 28.30
C ASP A 186 49.88 -10.55 27.53
N GLY A 187 49.18 -9.85 26.64
CA GLY A 187 49.67 -8.71 25.85
C GLY A 187 49.92 -9.00 24.36
N ASN A 188 49.57 -10.20 23.90
CA ASN A 188 49.84 -10.73 22.56
C ASN A 188 48.86 -10.24 21.47
N GLY A 189 47.79 -9.54 21.85
CA GLY A 189 46.65 -9.30 20.97
C GLY A 189 46.73 -8.11 20.00
N GLY A 190 47.37 -7.01 20.40
CA GLY A 190 47.04 -5.68 19.85
C GLY A 190 47.99 -5.13 18.79
N ASN A 191 47.48 -4.82 17.59
CA ASN A 191 48.22 -4.07 16.56
C ASN A 191 48.27 -2.55 16.86
N PHE A 192 48.84 -2.22 18.02
CA PHE A 192 49.11 -0.83 18.43
C PHE A 192 50.40 -0.27 17.80
N SER A 193 51.03 -0.98 16.85
CA SER A 193 52.27 -0.52 16.22
C SER A 193 52.05 0.80 15.46
N LEU A 194 51.05 0.83 14.57
CA LEU A 194 50.65 2.05 13.85
C LEU A 194 50.34 3.21 14.81
N VAL A 195 49.56 2.93 15.86
CA VAL A 195 49.17 3.89 16.89
C VAL A 195 50.39 4.48 17.62
N LYS A 196 51.37 3.63 18.01
CA LYS A 196 52.61 4.05 18.68
C LYS A 196 53.53 4.84 17.74
N THR A 197 53.67 4.42 16.47
CA THR A 197 54.46 5.13 15.46
C THR A 197 53.92 6.54 15.21
N ILE A 198 52.61 6.69 15.00
CA ILE A 198 51.98 7.99 14.77
C ILE A 198 52.19 8.89 16.00
N ARG A 199 51.88 8.40 17.20
CA ARG A 199 52.07 9.17 18.44
C ARG A 199 53.51 9.66 18.61
N GLY A 200 54.50 8.81 18.33
CA GLY A 200 55.91 9.18 18.38
C GLY A 200 56.25 10.32 17.42
N VAL A 201 55.92 10.17 16.13
CA VAL A 201 56.17 11.19 15.09
C VAL A 201 55.54 12.54 15.45
N LEU A 202 54.32 12.54 15.98
CA LEU A 202 53.63 13.78 16.37
C LEU A 202 54.32 14.48 17.55
N ILE A 203 54.73 13.73 18.58
CA ILE A 203 55.45 14.28 19.74
C ILE A 203 56.83 14.79 19.34
N ASP A 204 57.59 14.02 18.54
CA ASP A 204 58.90 14.40 18.02
C ASP A 204 58.82 15.71 17.22
N TRP A 205 57.81 15.84 16.33
CA TRP A 205 57.61 17.03 15.53
C TRP A 205 57.25 18.27 16.37
N LEU A 206 56.30 18.11 17.31
CA LEU A 206 55.87 19.19 18.21
C LEU A 206 57.04 19.75 19.03
N PHE A 207 57.88 18.86 19.56
CA PHE A 207 59.08 19.23 20.31
C PHE A 207 60.11 19.96 19.44
N GLY A 208 60.34 19.46 18.21
CA GLY A 208 61.21 20.12 17.23
C GLY A 208 60.75 21.55 16.89
N LYS A 209 59.46 21.76 16.65
CA LYS A 209 58.91 23.09 16.36
C LYS A 209 59.06 24.03 17.54
N GLU A 210 58.71 23.59 18.75
CA GLU A 210 58.77 24.44 19.95
C GLU A 210 60.21 24.94 20.21
N LEU A 211 61.22 24.08 20.00
CA LEU A 211 62.63 24.49 20.12
C LEU A 211 63.06 25.48 19.03
N VAL A 212 62.73 25.24 17.75
CA VAL A 212 63.07 26.16 16.65
C VAL A 212 62.39 27.52 16.84
N ASP A 213 61.11 27.54 17.21
CA ASP A 213 60.35 28.77 17.49
C ASP A 213 60.98 29.56 18.66
N ASN A 214 61.42 28.88 19.72
CA ASN A 214 62.04 29.52 20.89
C ASN A 214 63.46 30.02 20.60
N ILE A 215 64.25 29.26 19.84
CA ILE A 215 65.57 29.69 19.35
C ILE A 215 65.44 30.99 18.55
N TYR A 216 64.50 31.02 17.59
CA TYR A 216 64.28 32.19 16.75
C TYR A 216 63.83 33.43 17.54
N LYS A 217 62.95 33.26 18.53
CA LYS A 217 62.46 34.37 19.39
C LYS A 217 63.53 34.91 20.35
N ALA A 218 64.52 34.10 20.72
CA ALA A 218 65.48 34.43 21.78
C ALA A 218 66.87 34.86 21.28
N LYS A 219 67.22 34.65 20.01
CA LYS A 219 68.60 34.80 19.50
C LYS A 219 68.67 35.61 18.21
N THR A 220 69.69 36.46 18.13
CA THR A 220 70.06 37.24 16.92
C THR A 220 71.16 36.58 16.08
N TYR A 221 71.68 35.43 16.51
CA TYR A 221 72.71 34.66 15.82
C TYR A 221 72.52 33.17 16.10
N ILE A 222 72.58 32.35 15.05
CA ILE A 222 72.41 30.89 15.11
C ILE A 222 73.78 30.20 15.09
N ASN A 223 74.03 29.30 16.05
CA ASN A 223 75.21 28.41 16.05
C ASN A 223 74.82 26.97 15.67
N SER A 224 75.80 26.08 15.55
CA SER A 224 75.60 24.68 15.16
C SER A 224 74.64 23.89 16.06
N SER A 225 74.61 24.15 17.37
CA SER A 225 73.70 23.48 18.30
C SER A 225 72.25 23.98 18.16
N ASP A 226 72.07 25.24 17.72
CA ASP A 226 70.75 25.77 17.37
C ASP A 226 70.30 25.26 15.98
N ALA A 227 71.24 25.20 15.03
CA ALA A 227 71.05 24.64 13.69
C ALA A 227 70.57 23.17 13.73
N MET A 228 71.11 22.35 14.63
CA MET A 228 70.69 20.95 14.83
C MET A 228 69.18 20.78 15.05
N TRP A 229 68.50 21.72 15.71
CA TRP A 229 67.06 21.63 15.96
C TRP A 229 66.21 21.90 14.73
N LEU A 230 66.68 22.76 13.81
CA LEU A 230 66.04 22.94 12.51
C LEU A 230 66.19 21.68 11.65
N GLY A 231 67.39 21.10 11.58
CA GLY A 231 67.62 19.82 10.90
C GLY A 231 66.80 18.66 11.50
N TYR A 232 66.59 18.65 12.82
CA TYR A 232 65.68 17.71 13.48
C TYR A 232 64.22 17.93 13.03
N LEU A 233 63.72 19.18 13.04
CA LEU A 233 62.35 19.51 12.62
C LEU A 233 62.09 19.18 11.13
N VAL A 234 63.07 19.41 10.25
CA VAL A 234 63.04 18.98 8.84
C VAL A 234 62.77 17.47 8.78
N LYS A 235 63.59 16.66 9.46
CA LYS A 235 63.45 15.19 9.50
C LYS A 235 62.13 14.71 10.12
N GLN A 236 61.59 15.42 11.11
CA GLN A 236 60.26 15.08 11.63
C GLN A 236 59.15 15.42 10.63
N SER A 237 59.30 16.48 9.83
CA SER A 237 58.33 16.88 8.82
C SER A 237 58.25 15.86 7.67
N GLU A 238 59.38 15.24 7.31
CA GLU A 238 59.41 14.07 6.41
C GLU A 238 58.56 12.91 6.98
N ARG A 239 58.75 12.57 8.26
CA ARG A 239 58.00 11.49 8.93
C ARG A 239 56.50 11.79 9.05
N ILE A 240 56.09 13.05 9.17
CA ILE A 240 54.67 13.46 9.10
C ILE A 240 54.09 13.14 7.71
N LEU A 241 54.83 13.42 6.63
CA LEU A 241 54.41 13.10 5.26
C LEU A 241 54.30 11.57 5.03
N GLU A 242 55.19 10.77 5.63
CA GLU A 242 55.12 9.29 5.60
C GLU A 242 53.92 8.74 6.39
N VAL A 243 53.66 9.29 7.58
CA VAL A 243 52.50 8.95 8.41
C VAL A 243 51.19 9.29 7.68
N SER A 244 51.10 10.45 7.04
CA SER A 244 49.94 10.85 6.23
C SER A 244 49.64 9.84 5.12
N LYS A 245 50.65 9.50 4.30
CA LYS A 245 50.55 8.47 3.24
C LYS A 245 50.12 7.10 3.77
N THR A 246 50.42 6.80 5.03
CA THR A 246 49.99 5.57 5.72
C THR A 246 48.52 5.66 6.16
N LEU A 247 48.10 6.78 6.74
CA LEU A 247 46.72 7.04 7.18
C LEU A 247 45.71 7.23 6.03
N SER A 248 46.15 7.58 4.83
CA SER A 248 45.30 7.61 3.63
C SER A 248 44.68 6.25 3.27
N ARG A 249 45.14 5.15 3.88
CA ARG A 249 44.60 3.79 3.70
C ARG A 249 43.41 3.53 4.68
N PRO A 250 42.66 2.44 4.53
CA PRO A 250 41.74 1.98 5.58
C PRO A 250 42.51 1.70 6.88
N ILE A 251 42.00 2.16 8.01
CA ILE A 251 42.63 1.92 9.32
C ILE A 251 42.43 0.44 9.68
N PRO A 252 43.51 -0.31 10.03
CA PRO A 252 43.37 -1.71 10.42
C PRO A 252 42.62 -1.82 11.75
N LYS A 253 41.97 -2.97 11.97
CA LYS A 253 41.49 -3.35 13.30
C LYS A 253 42.69 -3.45 14.25
N LEU A 254 42.47 -3.04 15.50
CA LEU A 254 43.50 -3.09 16.54
C LEU A 254 43.59 -4.48 17.20
N PHE A 255 42.51 -5.25 17.17
CA PHE A 255 42.41 -6.63 17.59
C PHE A 255 41.38 -7.36 16.71
N ASP A 256 41.63 -8.62 16.39
CA ASP A 256 40.69 -9.51 15.70
C ASP A 256 40.38 -10.70 16.61
N PHE A 257 39.13 -10.81 17.07
CA PHE A 257 38.69 -11.98 17.83
C PHE A 257 38.64 -13.22 16.91
N SER A 258 39.09 -14.35 17.43
CA SER A 258 39.16 -15.65 16.74
C SER A 258 37.82 -16.15 16.18
N ASN A 259 36.70 -15.63 16.69
CA ASN A 259 35.34 -15.91 16.23
C ASN A 259 34.78 -14.91 15.19
N ASN A 260 35.59 -13.93 14.75
CA ASN A 260 35.22 -12.81 13.87
C ASN A 260 34.14 -11.83 14.41
N LYS A 261 33.91 -11.83 15.72
CA LYS A 261 32.96 -10.92 16.41
C LYS A 261 33.68 -9.76 17.10
N THR A 262 32.91 -8.84 17.68
CA THR A 262 33.40 -7.94 18.73
C THR A 262 33.42 -8.61 20.12
N ALA A 263 33.88 -7.90 21.15
CA ALA A 263 33.86 -8.40 22.52
C ALA A 263 32.41 -8.51 23.06
N ALA A 264 31.58 -7.48 22.87
CA ALA A 264 30.17 -7.50 23.26
C ALA A 264 29.38 -8.57 22.49
N GLU A 265 29.59 -8.72 21.18
CA GLU A 265 28.99 -9.77 20.36
C GLU A 265 29.39 -11.19 20.80
N SER A 266 30.56 -11.35 21.42
CA SER A 266 31.04 -12.63 21.97
C SER A 266 30.36 -13.01 23.28
N VAL A 267 29.89 -12.03 24.07
CA VAL A 267 29.14 -12.23 25.32
C VAL A 267 27.64 -11.98 25.18
N GLU A 268 27.13 -11.59 24.00
CA GLU A 268 25.71 -11.26 23.76
C GLU A 268 24.77 -12.42 24.14
N PHE A 269 25.22 -13.67 23.97
CA PHE A 269 24.54 -14.86 24.47
C PHE A 269 24.33 -14.81 26.00
N LEU A 270 25.39 -14.50 26.75
CA LEU A 270 25.35 -14.41 28.21
C LEU A 270 24.41 -13.30 28.64
N ARG A 271 24.52 -12.11 28.03
CA ARG A 271 23.65 -10.95 28.33
C ARG A 271 22.17 -11.29 28.15
N LYS A 272 21.81 -11.95 27.04
CA LYS A 272 20.42 -12.41 26.78
C LYS A 272 19.95 -13.46 27.78
N VAL A 273 20.82 -14.38 28.20
CA VAL A 273 20.47 -15.41 29.19
C VAL A 273 20.32 -14.83 30.60
N VAL A 274 21.20 -13.93 31.02
CA VAL A 274 21.12 -13.26 32.33
C VAL A 274 19.83 -12.44 32.43
N ILE A 275 19.54 -11.57 31.45
CA ILE A 275 18.31 -10.76 31.42
C ILE A 275 17.07 -11.66 31.46
N ALA A 276 17.02 -12.73 30.65
CA ALA A 276 15.87 -13.63 30.63
C ALA A 276 15.68 -14.43 31.93
N VAL A 277 16.75 -14.69 32.69
CA VAL A 277 16.68 -15.29 34.03
C VAL A 277 16.19 -14.25 35.05
N GLU A 278 16.69 -13.01 34.98
CA GLU A 278 16.25 -11.90 35.82
C GLU A 278 14.78 -11.54 35.59
N GLU A 279 14.31 -11.51 34.34
CA GLU A 279 12.89 -11.33 33.95
C GLU A 279 11.97 -12.36 34.63
N VAL A 280 12.44 -13.61 34.78
CA VAL A 280 11.71 -14.71 35.44
C VAL A 280 11.63 -14.54 36.96
N TYR A 281 12.67 -14.02 37.61
CA TYR A 281 12.68 -13.73 39.05
C TYR A 281 11.91 -12.47 39.42
N SER A 282 12.25 -11.34 38.79
CA SER A 282 11.68 -10.00 39.06
C SER A 282 10.16 -9.99 38.99
N HIS A 283 9.59 -10.71 38.00
CA HIS A 283 8.15 -10.80 37.80
C HIS A 283 7.47 -11.94 38.58
N LYS A 284 8.23 -12.67 39.41
CA LYS A 284 7.85 -13.90 40.14
C LYS A 284 7.02 -14.82 39.24
N PHE A 285 7.67 -15.51 38.29
CA PHE A 285 6.96 -16.25 37.25
C PHE A 285 6.17 -17.47 37.81
N TYR A 286 4.97 -17.21 38.30
CA TYR A 286 4.03 -18.22 38.76
C TYR A 286 3.29 -18.84 37.59
N THR A 287 3.30 -20.18 37.48
CA THR A 287 2.33 -20.91 36.65
C THR A 287 0.91 -20.53 37.11
N PRO A 288 0.08 -19.88 36.28
CA PRO A 288 -1.22 -19.37 36.74
C PRO A 288 -2.13 -20.53 37.15
N ARG A 289 -2.62 -20.53 38.39
CA ARG A 289 -3.43 -21.62 38.95
C ARG A 289 -4.90 -21.62 38.51
N GLY A 290 -5.32 -20.63 37.71
CA GLY A 290 -6.70 -20.41 37.29
C GLY A 290 -6.78 -19.78 35.89
N GLY A 291 -7.99 -19.38 35.48
CA GLY A 291 -8.22 -18.72 34.19
C GLY A 291 -8.22 -19.66 32.97
N PHE A 292 -7.67 -20.87 33.08
CA PHE A 292 -7.63 -21.82 31.97
C PHE A 292 -9.02 -22.27 31.49
N GLN A 293 -9.98 -22.43 32.40
CA GLN A 293 -11.37 -22.77 32.07
C GLN A 293 -12.11 -21.60 31.39
N GLU A 294 -11.88 -20.36 31.85
CA GLU A 294 -12.37 -19.13 31.20
C GLU A 294 -11.79 -19.01 29.79
N LEU A 295 -10.47 -19.24 29.65
CA LEU A 295 -9.77 -19.24 28.37
C LEU A 295 -10.30 -20.34 27.42
N ASP A 296 -10.62 -21.53 27.91
CA ASP A 296 -11.16 -22.60 27.07
C ASP A 296 -12.60 -22.32 26.61
N ALA A 297 -13.45 -21.77 27.50
CA ALA A 297 -14.76 -21.25 27.13
C ALA A 297 -14.65 -20.13 26.08
N HIS A 298 -13.62 -19.27 26.18
CA HIS A 298 -13.33 -18.21 25.20
C HIS A 298 -12.86 -18.77 23.86
N LEU A 299 -11.92 -19.72 23.87
CA LEU A 299 -11.48 -20.42 22.66
C LEU A 299 -12.63 -21.19 22.01
N THR A 300 -13.56 -21.76 22.78
CA THR A 300 -14.78 -22.40 22.27
C THR A 300 -15.72 -21.40 21.62
N LYS A 301 -15.98 -20.23 22.24
CA LYS A 301 -16.74 -19.12 21.63
C LYS A 301 -16.10 -18.68 20.30
N ILE A 302 -14.80 -18.39 20.29
CA ILE A 302 -14.02 -18.00 19.10
C ILE A 302 -14.10 -19.09 18.01
N ASN A 303 -13.91 -20.37 18.37
CA ASN A 303 -13.97 -21.48 17.43
C ASN A 303 -15.36 -21.67 16.81
N ASN A 304 -16.44 -21.37 17.52
CA ASN A 304 -17.79 -21.45 16.96
C ASN A 304 -18.06 -20.32 15.94
N VAL A 305 -17.56 -19.10 16.19
CA VAL A 305 -17.56 -18.01 15.19
C VAL A 305 -16.73 -18.40 13.96
N VAL A 306 -15.52 -18.95 14.16
CA VAL A 306 -14.65 -19.41 13.06
C VAL A 306 -15.28 -20.56 12.26
N LYS A 307 -16.06 -21.45 12.88
CA LYS A 307 -16.85 -22.48 12.18
C LYS A 307 -17.94 -21.84 11.32
N ALA A 308 -18.75 -20.92 11.86
CA ALA A 308 -19.81 -20.24 11.14
C ALA A 308 -19.27 -19.53 9.88
N ILE A 309 -18.24 -18.69 10.05
CA ILE A 309 -17.56 -17.97 8.95
C ILE A 309 -16.96 -18.95 7.93
N LYS A 310 -16.40 -20.09 8.37
CA LYS A 310 -15.86 -21.12 7.45
C LYS A 310 -16.95 -21.74 6.57
N THR A 311 -18.13 -22.04 7.13
CA THR A 311 -19.26 -22.62 6.39
C THR A 311 -19.75 -21.70 5.28
N VAL A 312 -19.83 -20.39 5.55
CA VAL A 312 -20.37 -19.42 4.59
C VAL A 312 -19.34 -18.85 3.62
N ARG A 313 -18.07 -19.27 3.71
CA ARG A 313 -16.94 -18.74 2.93
C ARG A 313 -17.24 -18.61 1.43
N LEU A 314 -17.91 -19.59 0.81
CA LEU A 314 -18.18 -19.53 -0.64
C LEU A 314 -19.13 -18.39 -1.02
N ASN A 315 -20.06 -18.01 -0.13
CA ASN A 315 -20.89 -16.81 -0.34
C ASN A 315 -20.03 -15.54 -0.28
N PHE A 316 -19.12 -15.44 0.71
CA PHE A 316 -18.16 -14.32 0.77
C PHE A 316 -17.27 -14.25 -0.47
N ASP A 317 -16.71 -15.38 -0.93
CA ASP A 317 -15.85 -15.43 -2.12
C ASP A 317 -16.64 -15.00 -3.39
N VAL A 318 -17.95 -15.30 -3.51
CA VAL A 318 -18.84 -14.78 -4.59
C VAL A 318 -19.10 -13.28 -4.46
N ILE A 319 -19.50 -12.79 -3.28
CA ILE A 319 -19.75 -11.35 -3.01
C ILE A 319 -18.50 -10.52 -3.29
N THR A 320 -17.32 -11.05 -2.91
CA THR A 320 -16.01 -10.43 -3.18
C THR A 320 -15.77 -10.26 -4.68
N ASN A 321 -15.95 -11.33 -5.45
CA ASN A 321 -15.67 -11.33 -6.89
C ASN A 321 -16.65 -10.43 -7.67
N LEU A 322 -17.89 -10.30 -7.18
CA LEU A 322 -18.89 -9.39 -7.72
C LEU A 322 -18.41 -7.92 -7.67
N PHE A 323 -18.00 -7.45 -6.48
CA PHE A 323 -17.50 -6.08 -6.33
C PHE A 323 -16.16 -5.85 -7.03
N ILE A 324 -15.26 -6.84 -7.06
CA ILE A 324 -14.00 -6.77 -7.83
C ILE A 324 -14.28 -6.59 -9.33
N SER A 325 -15.17 -7.40 -9.91
CA SER A 325 -15.43 -7.35 -11.36
C SER A 325 -16.05 -6.02 -11.79
N ARG A 326 -17.00 -5.49 -10.99
CA ARG A 326 -17.65 -4.21 -11.30
C ARG A 326 -16.72 -3.01 -11.10
N ALA A 327 -15.82 -3.05 -10.12
CA ALA A 327 -14.79 -2.02 -9.95
C ALA A 327 -13.75 -2.01 -11.09
N ILE A 328 -13.63 -3.11 -11.85
CA ILE A 328 -12.71 -3.25 -13.00
C ILE A 328 -13.43 -2.96 -14.34
N GLY A 329 -14.75 -3.13 -14.40
CA GLY A 329 -15.51 -3.07 -15.66
C GLY A 329 -15.30 -4.32 -16.55
N GLU A 330 -15.05 -5.48 -15.93
CA GLU A 330 -14.66 -6.69 -16.64
C GLU A 330 -15.81 -7.25 -17.49
N THR A 331 -15.62 -7.24 -18.82
CA THR A 331 -16.57 -7.76 -19.81
C THR A 331 -15.97 -8.97 -20.53
N SER A 332 -16.69 -10.09 -20.53
CA SER A 332 -16.17 -11.39 -20.99
C SER A 332 -16.51 -11.72 -22.45
N TYR A 333 -17.44 -11.01 -23.08
CA TYR A 333 -17.98 -11.35 -24.40
C TYR A 333 -18.17 -10.13 -25.32
N THR A 334 -18.39 -10.41 -26.61
CA THR A 334 -18.06 -9.47 -27.71
C THR A 334 -19.27 -8.83 -28.39
N HIS A 335 -20.43 -8.78 -27.73
CA HIS A 335 -21.73 -8.44 -28.36
C HIS A 335 -22.60 -7.44 -27.59
N ILE A 336 -22.09 -6.81 -26.53
CA ILE A 336 -22.80 -5.87 -25.66
C ILE A 336 -22.04 -4.52 -25.63
N PRO A 337 -22.70 -3.36 -25.43
CA PRO A 337 -22.02 -2.07 -25.33
C PRO A 337 -20.96 -2.01 -24.21
N THR A 338 -19.87 -1.27 -24.46
CA THR A 338 -18.63 -1.33 -23.68
C THR A 338 -18.78 -0.79 -22.25
N ASN A 339 -19.68 0.16 -22.03
CA ASN A 339 -20.01 0.70 -20.70
C ASN A 339 -21.26 0.02 -20.10
N GLY A 340 -21.67 -1.15 -20.59
CA GLY A 340 -22.82 -1.90 -20.08
C GLY A 340 -24.15 -1.17 -20.33
N TYR A 341 -25.02 -1.12 -19.31
CA TYR A 341 -26.29 -0.39 -19.40
C TYR A 341 -26.11 1.10 -19.75
N ASP A 342 -24.99 1.72 -19.36
CA ASP A 342 -24.79 3.16 -19.42
C ASP A 342 -24.75 3.66 -20.88
N ASP A 343 -24.27 2.81 -21.80
CA ASP A 343 -24.30 3.05 -23.24
C ASP A 343 -25.70 2.93 -23.86
N ILE A 344 -26.62 2.13 -23.30
CA ILE A 344 -28.02 2.08 -23.76
C ILE A 344 -28.69 3.44 -23.48
N SER A 345 -28.47 3.98 -22.29
CA SER A 345 -28.99 5.32 -21.91
C SER A 345 -28.28 6.47 -22.64
N ARG A 346 -27.00 6.29 -23.03
CA ARG A 346 -26.30 7.24 -23.93
C ARG A 346 -26.88 7.18 -25.35
N LEU A 347 -27.20 6.00 -25.89
CA LEU A 347 -27.79 5.86 -27.22
C LEU A 347 -29.14 6.58 -27.35
N MET A 348 -30.02 6.47 -26.35
CA MET A 348 -31.30 7.19 -26.34
C MET A 348 -31.11 8.73 -26.33
N ARG A 349 -29.97 9.21 -25.81
CA ARG A 349 -29.56 10.62 -25.89
C ARG A 349 -28.90 10.98 -27.22
N ASP A 350 -28.18 10.06 -27.86
CA ASP A 350 -27.57 10.26 -29.19
C ASP A 350 -28.63 10.56 -30.27
N PHE A 351 -29.86 10.02 -30.15
CA PHE A 351 -31.01 10.36 -31.01
C PHE A 351 -31.49 11.84 -30.89
N ASN A 352 -30.89 12.65 -30.02
CA ASN A 352 -31.08 14.09 -29.97
C ASN A 352 -29.90 14.89 -30.55
N ASN A 353 -28.81 14.23 -30.96
CA ASN A 353 -27.67 14.87 -31.63
C ASN A 353 -27.99 15.13 -33.12
N PRO A 354 -27.90 16.39 -33.62
CA PRO A 354 -28.24 16.70 -35.01
C PRO A 354 -27.39 15.99 -36.07
N TRP A 355 -26.11 15.68 -35.78
CA TRP A 355 -25.27 14.89 -36.68
C TRP A 355 -25.72 13.43 -36.74
N PHE A 356 -26.08 12.85 -35.59
CA PHE A 356 -26.52 11.47 -35.49
C PHE A 356 -27.83 11.26 -36.25
N VAL A 357 -28.84 12.11 -36.00
CA VAL A 357 -30.13 12.08 -36.71
C VAL A 357 -29.95 12.25 -38.23
N LYS A 358 -29.08 13.18 -38.67
CA LYS A 358 -28.75 13.36 -40.09
C LYS A 358 -28.07 12.12 -40.71
N THR A 359 -27.30 11.38 -39.92
CA THR A 359 -26.54 10.20 -40.35
C THR A 359 -27.41 8.95 -40.46
N VAL A 360 -28.33 8.72 -39.50
CA VAL A 360 -29.29 7.59 -39.52
C VAL A 360 -30.50 7.82 -40.44
N LYS A 361 -30.67 9.06 -40.94
CA LYS A 361 -31.63 9.50 -41.98
C LYS A 361 -33.11 9.49 -41.60
N ASP A 362 -33.55 8.66 -40.66
CA ASP A 362 -34.90 8.70 -40.08
C ASP A 362 -34.84 8.47 -38.56
N LYS A 363 -35.49 9.34 -37.76
CA LYS A 363 -35.49 9.22 -36.29
C LYS A 363 -36.30 8.01 -35.80
N ARG A 364 -37.18 7.41 -36.60
CA ARG A 364 -37.94 6.19 -36.25
C ARG A 364 -37.07 4.94 -36.05
N LEU A 365 -35.77 5.02 -36.30
CA LEU A 365 -34.81 4.01 -35.81
C LEU A 365 -34.79 3.94 -34.27
N GLU A 366 -35.10 5.03 -33.56
CA GLU A 366 -35.30 5.05 -32.10
C GLU A 366 -36.45 4.12 -31.67
N GLU A 367 -37.58 4.13 -32.41
CA GLU A 367 -38.77 3.30 -32.15
C GLU A 367 -38.41 1.81 -32.17
N SER A 368 -37.64 1.39 -33.18
CA SER A 368 -37.19 0.00 -33.36
C SER A 368 -36.33 -0.54 -32.21
N LEU A 369 -35.79 0.35 -31.36
CA LEU A 369 -34.94 0.05 -30.21
C LEU A 369 -35.63 0.30 -28.86
N ARG A 370 -36.91 0.70 -28.81
CA ARG A 370 -37.57 1.06 -27.55
C ARG A 370 -37.64 -0.07 -26.53
N SER A 371 -37.70 -1.34 -26.94
CA SER A 371 -37.78 -2.46 -25.99
C SER A 371 -36.50 -2.65 -25.16
N ILE A 372 -35.31 -2.31 -25.67
CA ILE A 372 -34.08 -2.30 -24.83
C ILE A 372 -34.02 -1.11 -23.86
N LYS A 373 -34.90 -0.10 -23.97
CA LYS A 373 -35.03 0.95 -22.95
C LYS A 373 -35.47 0.39 -21.58
N SER A 374 -36.21 -0.73 -21.57
CA SER A 374 -36.59 -1.43 -20.32
C SER A 374 -35.40 -2.00 -19.52
N LEU A 375 -34.17 -1.89 -20.05
CA LEU A 375 -32.93 -2.31 -19.40
C LEU A 375 -32.22 -1.15 -18.66
N GLU A 376 -32.77 0.09 -18.68
CA GLU A 376 -32.17 1.24 -17.97
C GLU A 376 -32.20 1.11 -16.42
N THR A 377 -32.98 0.17 -15.87
CA THR A 377 -33.19 -0.12 -14.43
C THR A 377 -31.95 -0.68 -13.68
N ALA A 378 -30.78 -0.63 -14.29
CA ALA A 378 -29.59 -1.43 -13.97
C ALA A 378 -28.56 -0.77 -13.02
N ASN A 379 -28.70 0.52 -12.70
CA ASN A 379 -27.60 1.37 -12.25
C ASN A 379 -26.95 1.02 -10.88
N VAL A 380 -27.68 0.41 -9.94
CA VAL A 380 -27.59 0.72 -8.49
C VAL A 380 -26.35 0.24 -7.68
N ILE A 381 -25.57 -0.76 -8.11
CA ILE A 381 -24.96 -1.74 -7.16
C ILE A 381 -23.41 -1.88 -7.21
N GLY A 382 -22.58 -1.20 -6.40
CA GLY A 382 -21.16 -1.65 -6.27
C GLY A 382 -20.12 -0.82 -5.48
N ASN A 383 -19.45 -1.42 -4.46
CA ASN A 383 -18.03 -1.19 -4.05
C ASN A 383 -17.58 -2.07 -2.81
N ALA A 384 -16.26 -2.21 -2.56
CA ALA A 384 -15.52 -2.79 -1.39
C ALA A 384 -14.87 -4.23 -1.46
N LEU A 385 -13.85 -4.53 -0.60
CA LEU A 385 -12.68 -5.44 -0.88
C LEU A 385 -12.07 -6.27 0.34
N VAL A 386 -11.00 -7.11 0.19
CA VAL A 386 -10.80 -8.41 0.98
C VAL A 386 -9.36 -9.03 1.34
N SER A 387 -9.05 -9.43 2.63
CA SER A 387 -8.29 -10.65 3.23
C SER A 387 -6.71 -10.93 3.12
N LYS A 388 -5.88 -11.84 3.78
CA LYS A 388 -5.78 -13.03 4.77
C LYS A 388 -4.36 -13.04 5.53
N GLY A 389 -3.84 -13.66 6.65
CA GLY A 389 -3.98 -14.78 7.70
C GLY A 389 -2.75 -14.79 8.75
N SER A 390 -2.31 -15.59 9.81
CA SER A 390 -2.39 -16.91 10.59
C SER A 390 -1.75 -16.82 12.06
N SER A 391 -1.83 -17.68 13.14
CA SER A 391 -2.42 -18.98 13.67
C SER A 391 -1.59 -20.30 13.78
N ASP A 392 -1.73 -21.27 14.73
CA ASP A 392 -2.24 -21.44 16.14
C ASP A 392 -1.99 -22.89 16.72
N GLN A 393 -1.46 -23.12 17.96
CA GLN A 393 -1.81 -24.19 18.97
C GLN A 393 -0.97 -24.18 20.29
N LYS A 394 -1.22 -25.11 21.26
CA LYS A 394 -0.82 -25.14 22.72
C LYS A 394 0.12 -26.32 23.09
N THR A 395 1.09 -26.22 24.04
CA THR A 395 0.96 -26.38 25.52
C THR A 395 2.26 -26.19 26.36
N ASP A 396 2.11 -25.54 27.52
CA ASP A 396 2.78 -25.69 28.85
C ASP A 396 4.30 -25.98 29.04
N CYS A 397 4.95 -25.20 29.91
CA CYS A 397 6.32 -25.40 30.44
C CYS A 397 6.47 -25.02 31.94
N GLY A 398 5.39 -24.82 32.69
CA GLY A 398 5.42 -24.10 33.97
C GLY A 398 5.70 -24.94 35.22
N LYS A 399 6.93 -24.93 35.73
CA LYS A 399 7.25 -25.26 37.14
C LYS A 399 7.57 -24.00 37.94
N ALA A 400 7.17 -23.99 39.21
CA ALA A 400 7.46 -22.88 40.13
C ALA A 400 8.95 -22.80 40.48
N ILE A 401 9.42 -21.58 40.74
CA ILE A 401 10.80 -21.24 41.12
C ILE A 401 10.74 -20.57 42.51
N SER A 402 11.71 -20.88 43.38
CA SER A 402 11.65 -20.56 44.82
C SER A 402 13.02 -20.22 45.43
N GLU A 403 13.93 -19.74 44.60
CA GLU A 403 15.31 -19.34 44.96
C GLU A 403 15.50 -17.86 44.59
N ASP A 404 16.61 -17.24 44.97
CA ASP A 404 16.92 -15.85 44.64
C ASP A 404 17.88 -15.75 43.43
N PHE A 405 17.85 -14.61 42.74
CA PHE A 405 18.72 -14.34 41.60
C PHE A 405 20.18 -14.12 42.02
N ASP A 406 21.09 -14.85 41.38
CA ASP A 406 22.54 -14.71 41.54
C ASP A 406 23.20 -14.83 40.16
N GLY A 407 23.31 -13.67 39.50
CA GLY A 407 23.92 -13.48 38.18
C GLY A 407 25.20 -12.63 38.18
N VAL A 408 25.62 -12.10 39.33
CA VAL A 408 26.56 -10.96 39.44
C VAL A 408 27.87 -11.17 38.67
N GLY A 409 28.47 -12.36 38.76
CA GLY A 409 29.71 -12.68 38.04
C GLY A 409 29.55 -12.72 36.52
N VAL A 410 28.40 -13.18 36.02
CA VAL A 410 28.10 -13.21 34.58
C VAL A 410 27.70 -11.82 34.07
N THR A 411 27.05 -11.00 34.90
CA THR A 411 26.83 -9.57 34.59
C THR A 411 28.17 -8.85 34.44
N LYS A 412 29.10 -9.02 35.39
CA LYS A 412 30.45 -8.44 35.31
C LYS A 412 31.25 -8.91 34.11
N LEU A 413 31.14 -10.19 33.73
CA LEU A 413 31.75 -10.72 32.51
C LEU A 413 31.21 -10.05 31.23
N VAL A 414 29.96 -9.60 31.23
CA VAL A 414 29.39 -8.81 30.13
C VAL A 414 29.87 -7.36 30.19
N GLU A 415 29.79 -6.72 31.36
CA GLU A 415 30.22 -5.33 31.58
C GLU A 415 31.69 -5.12 31.15
N THR A 416 32.62 -5.93 31.65
CA THR A 416 34.05 -5.77 31.31
C THR A 416 34.37 -6.14 29.86
N ALA A 417 33.54 -6.96 29.20
CA ALA A 417 33.67 -7.23 27.77
C ALA A 417 33.17 -6.04 26.90
N GLU A 418 32.09 -5.37 27.32
CA GLU A 418 31.61 -4.13 26.69
C GLU A 418 32.63 -2.99 26.88
N GLU A 419 33.28 -2.88 28.05
CA GLU A 419 34.40 -1.95 28.29
C GLU A 419 35.63 -2.25 27.41
N ILE A 420 36.00 -3.52 27.21
CA ILE A 420 37.09 -3.90 26.29
C ILE A 420 36.78 -3.46 24.85
N GLU A 421 35.53 -3.55 24.41
CA GLU A 421 35.13 -3.07 23.09
C GLU A 421 35.26 -1.55 22.97
N GLU A 422 34.83 -0.79 23.98
CA GLU A 422 35.01 0.67 24.00
C GLU A 422 36.50 1.05 23.95
N LYS A 423 37.35 0.37 24.73
CA LYS A 423 38.80 0.62 24.75
C LYS A 423 39.55 0.15 23.50
N LEU A 424 39.00 -0.79 22.74
CA LEU A 424 39.48 -1.12 21.39
C LEU A 424 39.00 -0.10 20.33
N ASN A 425 37.87 0.58 20.55
CA ASN A 425 37.31 1.58 19.64
C ASN A 425 37.90 2.99 19.87
N GLU A 426 38.29 3.34 21.10
CA GLU A 426 38.89 4.64 21.44
C GLU A 426 40.04 5.07 20.51
N PRO A 427 41.09 4.25 20.27
CA PRO A 427 42.18 4.66 19.38
C PRO A 427 41.78 4.65 17.91
N HIS A 428 40.75 3.88 17.51
CA HIS A 428 40.24 3.90 16.14
C HIS A 428 39.55 5.24 15.83
N LYS A 429 38.75 5.77 16.77
CA LYS A 429 38.17 7.13 16.71
C LYS A 429 39.28 8.19 16.59
N ILE A 430 40.34 8.07 17.39
CA ILE A 430 41.49 8.99 17.35
C ILE A 430 42.23 8.90 16.01
N LEU A 431 42.44 7.70 15.45
CA LEU A 431 43.10 7.53 14.15
C LEU A 431 42.29 8.14 13.00
N GLU A 432 40.95 8.08 13.00
CA GLU A 432 40.13 8.79 11.99
C GLU A 432 40.22 10.32 12.15
N ILE A 433 40.23 10.86 13.38
CA ILE A 433 40.47 12.30 13.62
C ILE A 433 41.86 12.71 13.11
N LEU A 434 42.90 11.94 13.44
CA LEU A 434 44.26 12.20 12.98
C LEU A 434 44.40 12.04 11.47
N LYS A 435 43.68 11.12 10.83
CA LYS A 435 43.65 10.94 9.38
C LYS A 435 43.09 12.15 8.65
N ILE A 436 41.95 12.69 9.09
CA ILE A 436 41.38 13.92 8.53
C ILE A 436 42.40 15.06 8.62
N ASN A 437 42.98 15.25 9.81
CA ASN A 437 43.91 16.34 10.06
C ASN A 437 45.25 16.19 9.31
N LEU A 438 45.86 15.00 9.29
CA LEU A 438 47.17 14.75 8.67
C LEU A 438 47.10 14.62 7.14
N THR A 439 45.90 14.60 6.54
CA THR A 439 45.71 14.63 5.08
C THR A 439 45.24 16.00 4.56
N ASP A 440 45.17 17.03 5.42
CA ASP A 440 44.89 18.40 4.97
C ASP A 440 45.98 18.93 4.02
N MET A 441 45.56 19.55 2.92
CA MET A 441 46.49 20.00 1.88
C MET A 441 47.34 21.21 2.30
N ASN A 442 46.86 22.06 3.21
CA ASN A 442 47.64 23.20 3.70
C ASN A 442 48.71 22.73 4.66
N LEU A 443 48.38 21.80 5.57
CA LEU A 443 49.33 21.11 6.41
C LEU A 443 50.41 20.41 5.58
N LEU A 444 50.02 19.57 4.63
CA LEU A 444 50.95 18.82 3.79
C LEU A 444 51.92 19.75 3.06
N LYS A 445 51.40 20.83 2.47
CA LYS A 445 52.21 21.87 1.82
C LYS A 445 53.16 22.57 2.80
N SER A 446 52.73 22.87 4.03
CA SER A 446 53.61 23.44 5.06
C SER A 446 54.70 22.46 5.50
N MET A 447 54.43 21.16 5.58
CA MET A 447 55.48 20.15 5.82
C MET A 447 56.45 20.05 4.65
N GLU A 448 55.95 20.04 3.41
CA GLU A 448 56.80 20.04 2.19
C GLU A 448 57.68 21.29 2.12
N ASN A 449 57.15 22.47 2.49
CA ASN A 449 57.94 23.70 2.59
C ASN A 449 59.03 23.59 3.67
N ILE A 450 58.74 23.02 4.85
CA ILE A 450 59.76 22.81 5.89
C ILE A 450 60.83 21.84 5.41
N VAL A 451 60.45 20.74 4.75
CA VAL A 451 61.39 19.77 4.16
C VAL A 451 62.30 20.43 3.11
N GLN A 452 61.78 21.37 2.31
CA GLN A 452 62.57 22.08 1.31
C GLN A 452 63.72 22.93 1.90
N ILE A 453 63.64 23.35 3.18
CA ILE A 453 64.74 24.04 3.88
C ILE A 453 65.97 23.13 4.00
N GLY A 454 65.79 21.80 4.02
CA GLY A 454 66.88 20.82 3.99
C GLY A 454 67.77 20.89 2.74
N ASN A 455 67.36 21.60 1.69
CA ASN A 455 68.21 21.86 0.51
C ASN A 455 69.08 23.12 0.66
N ILE A 456 68.78 23.97 1.65
CA ILE A 456 69.50 25.23 1.95
C ILE A 456 70.46 25.01 3.13
N PHE A 457 70.11 24.10 4.04
CA PHE A 457 70.78 23.82 5.30
C PHE A 457 71.88 22.74 5.16
N ASP A 458 73.13 23.06 5.51
CA ASP A 458 74.18 22.07 5.76
C ASP A 458 74.75 22.26 7.18
N ILE A 459 74.69 21.21 8.00
CA ILE A 459 75.20 21.18 9.38
C ILE A 459 76.74 21.34 9.48
N ASN A 460 77.45 21.29 8.35
CA ASN A 460 78.90 21.49 8.26
C ASN A 460 79.28 22.90 7.81
N ASP A 461 78.33 23.70 7.31
CA ASP A 461 78.53 25.06 6.81
C ASP A 461 77.69 26.07 7.60
N ASN A 462 78.35 26.88 8.42
CA ASN A 462 77.70 27.86 9.28
C ASN A 462 77.16 29.09 8.53
N GLU A 463 77.52 29.32 7.27
CA GLU A 463 76.91 30.37 6.46
C GLU A 463 75.47 30.00 6.07
N THR A 464 75.11 28.70 6.04
CA THR A 464 73.75 28.22 5.72
C THR A 464 72.72 28.44 6.84
N TYR A 465 73.16 28.59 8.09
CA TYR A 465 72.28 28.54 9.26
C TYR A 465 71.28 29.71 9.30
N GLN A 466 71.75 30.95 9.14
CA GLN A 466 70.88 32.13 9.22
C GLN A 466 69.89 32.21 8.04
N PRO A 467 70.28 31.93 6.77
CA PRO A 467 69.35 31.77 5.66
C PRO A 467 68.25 30.72 5.93
N ALA A 468 68.62 29.53 6.42
CA ALA A 468 67.65 28.46 6.68
C ALA A 468 66.59 28.84 7.73
N PHE A 469 66.96 29.58 8.78
CA PHE A 469 66.01 30.09 9.78
C PHE A 469 65.13 31.23 9.24
N GLU A 470 65.63 32.13 8.39
CA GLU A 470 64.80 33.18 7.78
C GLU A 470 63.87 32.64 6.67
N GLU A 471 64.19 31.53 6.00
CA GLU A 471 63.22 30.81 5.15
C GLU A 471 62.16 30.09 6.00
N PHE A 472 62.54 29.43 7.11
CA PHE A 472 61.58 28.80 8.04
C PHE A 472 60.50 29.79 8.50
N LYS A 473 60.92 31.01 8.86
CA LYS A 473 60.04 32.10 9.30
C LYS A 473 58.99 32.53 8.26
N LYS A 474 59.24 32.33 6.96
CA LYS A 474 58.28 32.67 5.89
C LYS A 474 57.18 31.63 5.73
N ILE A 475 57.31 30.46 6.35
CA ILE A 475 56.29 29.41 6.34
C ILE A 475 55.22 29.82 7.35
N ALA A 476 54.07 30.26 6.84
CA ALA A 476 52.90 30.55 7.67
C ALA A 476 52.42 29.26 8.36
N LEU A 477 52.53 29.23 9.69
CA LEU A 477 52.09 28.13 10.55
C LEU A 477 50.95 28.56 11.51
N ASP A 478 50.39 29.75 11.31
CA ASP A 478 49.43 30.35 12.25
C ASP A 478 48.06 29.67 12.21
N ASP A 479 47.54 29.37 11.01
CA ASP A 479 46.36 28.51 10.82
C ASP A 479 46.59 27.09 11.36
N THR A 480 47.84 26.66 11.42
CA THR A 480 48.24 25.32 11.92
C THR A 480 48.08 25.20 13.43
N ASN A 481 48.00 26.29 14.20
CA ASN A 481 47.93 26.22 15.67
C ASN A 481 46.70 25.45 16.19
N ASN A 482 45.52 25.64 15.59
CA ASN A 482 44.32 24.83 15.92
C ASN A 482 44.57 23.33 15.70
N PHE A 483 45.26 22.99 14.62
CA PHE A 483 45.69 21.61 14.34
C PHE A 483 46.74 21.13 15.36
N LEU A 484 47.67 21.97 15.83
CA LEU A 484 48.64 21.60 16.87
C LEU A 484 47.97 21.34 18.22
N ASP A 485 46.90 22.05 18.58
CA ASP A 485 46.14 21.80 19.80
C ASP A 485 45.27 20.54 19.69
N VAL A 486 44.73 20.23 18.50
CA VAL A 486 44.11 18.92 18.20
C VAL A 486 45.16 17.80 18.29
N LEU A 487 46.34 17.96 17.67
CA LEU A 487 47.43 16.97 17.75
C LEU A 487 47.88 16.74 19.20
N LYS A 488 48.11 17.81 19.98
CA LYS A 488 48.50 17.71 21.39
C LYS A 488 47.40 16.97 22.17
N SER A 489 46.16 17.45 22.11
CA SER A 489 45.07 16.88 22.90
C SER A 489 44.74 15.42 22.53
N GLU A 490 44.80 15.03 21.25
CA GLU A 490 44.55 13.64 20.82
C GLU A 490 45.76 12.71 21.03
N SER A 491 46.99 13.15 20.78
CA SER A 491 48.18 12.30 20.96
C SER A 491 48.44 11.90 22.42
N TYR A 492 48.00 12.70 23.39
CA TYR A 492 47.98 12.32 24.81
C TYR A 492 46.82 11.39 25.20
N LYS A 493 45.68 11.42 24.48
CA LYS A 493 44.53 10.52 24.72
C LYS A 493 44.74 9.10 24.17
N ILE A 494 45.68 8.90 23.25
CA ILE A 494 45.98 7.59 22.65
C ILE A 494 46.23 6.54 23.75
N VAL A 495 45.30 5.58 23.85
CA VAL A 495 45.27 4.54 24.88
C VAL A 495 46.57 3.76 24.90
N ASN A 496 47.15 3.63 26.10
CA ASN A 496 48.28 2.74 26.31
C ASN A 496 47.80 1.28 26.41
N SER A 497 48.55 0.34 25.82
CA SER A 497 48.21 -1.09 25.74
C SER A 497 47.94 -1.73 27.11
N ASP A 498 48.48 -1.14 28.16
CA ASP A 498 48.43 -1.64 29.53
C ASP A 498 47.01 -1.56 30.12
N ASN A 499 46.18 -0.59 29.70
CA ASN A 499 44.78 -0.48 30.17
C ASN A 499 43.92 -1.65 29.67
N LEU A 500 44.08 -2.04 28.40
CA LEU A 500 43.42 -3.22 27.84
C LEU A 500 43.94 -4.51 28.48
N LYS A 501 45.23 -4.55 28.84
CA LYS A 501 45.82 -5.67 29.59
C LYS A 501 45.22 -5.80 31.00
N VAL A 502 44.96 -4.69 31.70
CA VAL A 502 44.25 -4.70 33.00
C VAL A 502 42.81 -5.21 32.82
N LEU A 503 42.01 -4.59 31.94
CA LEU A 503 40.62 -5.00 31.69
C LEU A 503 40.49 -6.47 31.26
N ALA A 504 41.43 -6.98 30.46
CA ALA A 504 41.46 -8.39 30.09
C ALA A 504 41.82 -9.32 31.26
N ASN A 505 42.70 -8.90 32.19
CA ASN A 505 42.96 -9.65 33.42
C ASN A 505 41.80 -9.60 34.43
N ASP A 506 40.99 -8.53 34.43
CA ASP A 506 39.76 -8.46 35.22
C ASP A 506 38.66 -9.33 34.60
N THR A 507 38.43 -9.24 33.30
CA THR A 507 37.52 -10.12 32.54
C THR A 507 37.88 -11.60 32.72
N LYS A 508 39.18 -11.92 32.74
CA LYS A 508 39.73 -13.27 32.92
C LYS A 508 39.34 -13.91 34.25
N GLN A 509 39.06 -13.12 35.30
CA GLN A 509 38.55 -13.64 36.58
C GLN A 509 37.13 -14.20 36.44
N TYR A 510 36.28 -13.56 35.63
CA TYR A 510 34.86 -13.90 35.50
C TYR A 510 34.54 -14.97 34.43
N LEU A 511 35.51 -15.35 33.56
CA LEU A 511 35.34 -16.40 32.53
C LEU A 511 34.85 -17.78 33.08
N GLY A 512 35.06 -18.02 34.37
CA GLY A 512 34.56 -19.22 35.06
C GLY A 512 33.07 -19.16 35.42
N ASP A 513 32.52 -17.97 35.66
CA ASP A 513 31.30 -17.76 36.47
C ASP A 513 30.01 -18.25 35.81
N PHE A 514 30.02 -18.46 34.49
CA PHE A 514 28.90 -19.12 33.83
C PHE A 514 28.66 -20.55 34.38
N GLY A 515 29.69 -21.29 34.82
CA GLY A 515 29.52 -22.62 35.42
C GLY A 515 28.75 -22.60 36.76
N PRO A 516 29.19 -21.80 37.75
CA PRO A 516 28.43 -21.50 38.96
C PRO A 516 27.01 -20.98 38.67
N PHE A 517 26.86 -20.06 37.72
CA PHE A 517 25.55 -19.54 37.30
C PHE A 517 24.62 -20.64 36.78
N LEU A 518 25.07 -21.52 35.88
CA LEU A 518 24.29 -22.67 35.41
C LEU A 518 23.85 -23.61 36.54
N THR A 519 24.64 -23.69 37.61
CA THR A 519 24.38 -24.55 38.77
C THR A 519 23.35 -23.93 39.70
N LYS A 520 23.48 -22.63 40.01
CA LYS A 520 22.56 -21.87 40.87
C LYS A 520 21.23 -21.58 40.18
N GLN A 521 21.26 -21.13 38.93
CA GLN A 521 20.09 -20.73 38.14
C GLN A 521 19.40 -21.92 37.42
N LYS A 522 19.56 -23.14 37.94
CA LYS A 522 19.14 -24.38 37.30
C LYS A 522 17.63 -24.44 37.03
N ALA A 523 16.81 -23.90 37.93
CA ALA A 523 15.35 -23.88 37.80
C ALA A 523 14.86 -22.95 36.66
N PRO A 524 15.17 -21.64 36.63
CA PRO A 524 14.79 -20.77 35.51
C PRO A 524 15.42 -21.21 34.19
N LEU A 525 16.69 -21.61 34.15
CA LEU A 525 17.34 -22.07 32.92
C LEU A 525 16.66 -23.32 32.32
N SER A 526 16.18 -24.24 33.16
CA SER A 526 15.38 -25.38 32.71
C SER A 526 14.02 -24.95 32.13
N MET A 527 13.37 -23.94 32.70
CA MET A 527 12.13 -23.38 32.17
C MET A 527 12.35 -22.64 30.84
N LEU A 528 13.39 -21.81 30.73
CA LEU A 528 13.76 -21.12 29.49
C LEU A 528 14.10 -22.10 28.36
N ASN A 529 14.85 -23.17 28.66
CA ASN A 529 15.11 -24.24 27.69
C ASN A 529 13.85 -24.96 27.25
N CYS A 530 12.87 -25.18 28.14
CA CYS A 530 11.57 -25.74 27.76
C CYS A 530 10.83 -24.81 26.77
N LEU A 531 10.73 -23.51 27.11
CA LEU A 531 10.03 -22.50 26.30
C LEU A 531 10.67 -22.29 24.91
N ILE A 532 12.01 -22.41 24.80
CA ILE A 532 12.74 -22.34 23.54
C ILE A 532 12.57 -23.62 22.70
N SER A 533 12.69 -24.80 23.32
CA SER A 533 12.72 -26.08 22.61
C SER A 533 11.35 -26.50 22.05
N ARG A 534 10.27 -25.92 22.59
CA ARG A 534 8.89 -26.23 22.19
C ARG A 534 8.42 -25.35 21.03
N ALA A 535 8.23 -25.97 19.87
CA ALA A 535 7.77 -25.31 18.64
C ALA A 535 6.37 -24.65 18.78
N ASP A 536 5.56 -25.15 19.70
CA ASP A 536 4.20 -24.71 20.03
C ASP A 536 4.15 -23.54 21.01
N THR A 537 5.21 -23.24 21.79
CA THR A 537 5.17 -22.16 22.78
C THR A 537 4.97 -20.77 22.15
N LYS A 538 5.68 -20.45 21.06
CA LYS A 538 5.49 -19.16 20.35
C LYS A 538 4.08 -19.01 19.73
N PRO A 539 3.53 -20.02 19.03
CA PRO A 539 2.11 -20.08 18.69
C PRO A 539 1.15 -19.95 19.87
N THR A 540 1.46 -20.58 21.02
CA THR A 540 0.63 -20.54 22.24
C THR A 540 0.49 -19.14 22.78
N VAL A 541 1.63 -18.47 22.99
CA VAL A 541 1.70 -17.07 23.44
C VAL A 541 0.85 -16.22 22.49
N LYS A 542 1.11 -16.30 21.18
CA LYS A 542 0.37 -15.51 20.18
C LYS A 542 -1.14 -15.77 20.27
N ALA A 543 -1.59 -17.02 20.37
CA ALA A 543 -3.00 -17.37 20.48
C ALA A 543 -3.66 -16.74 21.73
N ILE A 544 -2.96 -16.73 22.86
CA ILE A 544 -3.47 -16.17 24.12
C ILE A 544 -3.46 -14.64 24.07
N THR A 545 -2.40 -14.00 23.58
CA THR A 545 -2.34 -12.53 23.43
C THR A 545 -3.37 -12.01 22.42
N GLU A 546 -3.56 -12.69 21.29
CA GLU A 546 -4.60 -12.29 20.31
C GLU A 546 -6.01 -12.49 20.87
N SER A 547 -6.27 -13.53 21.69
CA SER A 547 -7.57 -13.68 22.38
C SER A 547 -7.87 -12.52 23.35
N LYS A 548 -6.83 -11.91 23.93
CA LYS A 548 -6.94 -10.68 24.75
C LYS A 548 -7.23 -9.46 23.88
N LYS A 549 -6.57 -9.31 22.73
CA LYS A 549 -6.86 -8.21 21.78
C LYS A 549 -8.29 -8.24 21.25
N ILE A 550 -8.83 -9.42 20.92
CA ILE A 550 -10.22 -9.55 20.45
C ILE A 550 -11.22 -9.00 21.48
N ARG A 551 -10.95 -9.14 22.80
CA ARG A 551 -11.78 -8.55 23.87
C ARG A 551 -11.76 -7.01 23.84
N TYR A 552 -10.59 -6.39 23.70
CA TYR A 552 -10.46 -4.93 23.84
C TYR A 552 -10.71 -4.13 22.56
N SER A 553 -10.62 -4.73 21.37
CA SER A 553 -10.86 -4.04 20.09
C SER A 553 -12.32 -4.10 19.61
N ALA A 554 -13.28 -4.11 20.55
CA ALA A 554 -14.71 -4.32 20.25
C ALA A 554 -15.25 -3.34 19.19
N THR A 555 -15.09 -2.03 19.40
CA THR A 555 -15.57 -0.98 18.49
C THR A 555 -15.01 -1.11 17.07
N TYR A 556 -13.73 -1.48 16.94
CA TYR A 556 -13.08 -1.69 15.64
C TYR A 556 -13.65 -2.90 14.88
N TYR A 557 -14.08 -3.97 15.58
CA TYR A 557 -14.76 -5.09 14.92
C TYR A 557 -16.23 -4.79 14.65
N GLU A 558 -16.91 -4.06 15.52
CA GLU A 558 -18.33 -3.72 15.37
C GLU A 558 -18.55 -2.83 14.14
N GLU A 559 -17.82 -1.72 14.02
CA GLU A 559 -17.86 -0.83 12.84
C GLU A 559 -17.64 -1.60 11.53
N LYS A 560 -16.66 -2.51 11.51
CA LYS A 560 -16.26 -3.24 10.30
C LYS A 560 -17.14 -4.45 9.97
N VAL A 561 -17.93 -4.94 10.93
CA VAL A 561 -19.01 -5.89 10.65
C VAL A 561 -20.26 -5.16 10.20
N ASP A 562 -20.59 -4.00 10.75
CA ASP A 562 -21.79 -3.24 10.35
C ASP A 562 -21.71 -2.77 8.89
N ASN A 563 -20.56 -2.22 8.48
CA ASN A 563 -20.28 -1.95 7.05
C ASN A 563 -20.46 -3.20 6.16
N ALA A 564 -20.15 -4.40 6.68
CA ALA A 564 -20.30 -5.65 5.93
C ALA A 564 -21.74 -6.20 5.92
N LEU A 565 -22.55 -5.85 6.92
CA LEU A 565 -23.98 -6.16 6.99
C LEU A 565 -24.77 -5.23 6.05
N GLU A 566 -24.52 -3.93 6.06
CA GLU A 566 -25.13 -2.95 5.14
C GLU A 566 -24.89 -3.33 3.67
N VAL A 567 -23.63 -3.66 3.31
CA VAL A 567 -23.26 -4.13 1.97
C VAL A 567 -23.98 -5.43 1.59
N LEU A 568 -24.27 -6.30 2.57
CA LEU A 568 -24.98 -7.56 2.34
C LEU A 568 -26.50 -7.38 2.19
N GLU A 569 -27.11 -6.42 2.90
CA GLU A 569 -28.52 -6.03 2.70
C GLU A 569 -28.73 -5.39 1.31
N LEU A 570 -27.77 -4.62 0.81
CA LEU A 570 -27.75 -4.13 -0.58
C LEU A 570 -27.68 -5.27 -1.60
N VAL A 571 -26.85 -6.30 -1.37
CA VAL A 571 -26.80 -7.50 -2.23
C VAL A 571 -28.09 -8.33 -2.14
N GLU A 572 -28.75 -8.38 -0.97
CA GLU A 572 -30.01 -9.14 -0.82
C GLU A 572 -31.19 -8.45 -1.50
N SER A 573 -31.37 -7.14 -1.28
CA SER A 573 -32.46 -6.36 -1.86
C SER A 573 -32.47 -6.42 -3.40
N THR A 574 -31.29 -6.26 -4.01
CA THR A 574 -31.10 -6.25 -5.47
C THR A 574 -31.41 -7.59 -6.15
N LYS A 575 -31.53 -8.70 -5.41
CA LYS A 575 -32.05 -9.97 -5.96
C LYS A 575 -33.47 -9.81 -6.54
N LYS A 576 -34.30 -8.90 -6.02
CA LYS A 576 -35.63 -8.65 -6.58
C LYS A 576 -35.53 -8.01 -7.98
N ASP A 577 -34.60 -7.08 -8.14
CA ASP A 577 -34.46 -6.27 -9.35
C ASP A 577 -33.75 -7.06 -10.47
N LEU A 578 -32.80 -7.92 -10.12
CA LEU A 578 -32.22 -8.90 -11.05
C LEU A 578 -33.29 -9.83 -11.65
N LYS A 579 -34.24 -10.32 -10.85
CA LYS A 579 -35.38 -11.11 -11.36
C LYS A 579 -36.31 -10.29 -12.25
N MET A 580 -36.52 -9.02 -11.92
CA MET A 580 -37.32 -8.11 -12.75
C MET A 580 -36.65 -7.87 -14.11
N LEU A 581 -35.32 -7.67 -14.13
CA LEU A 581 -34.52 -7.52 -15.33
C LEU A 581 -34.51 -8.81 -16.19
N GLU A 582 -34.40 -9.99 -15.56
CA GLU A 582 -34.61 -11.27 -16.24
C GLU A 582 -36.01 -11.36 -16.89
N MET A 583 -37.07 -10.91 -16.21
CA MET A 583 -38.43 -10.92 -16.74
C MET A 583 -38.57 -9.95 -17.93
N TYR A 584 -38.01 -8.73 -17.84
CA TYR A 584 -37.99 -7.80 -18.97
C TYR A 584 -37.26 -8.41 -20.18
N ILE A 585 -36.06 -8.98 -19.99
CA ILE A 585 -35.30 -9.66 -21.06
C ILE A 585 -36.12 -10.79 -21.71
N LYS A 586 -36.81 -11.62 -20.91
CA LYS A 586 -37.67 -12.71 -21.41
C LYS A 586 -38.88 -12.19 -22.20
N ASN A 587 -39.43 -11.03 -21.82
CA ASN A 587 -40.60 -10.41 -22.45
C ASN A 587 -40.29 -9.70 -23.78
N ILE A 588 -39.03 -9.41 -24.12
CA ILE A 588 -38.64 -8.84 -25.43
C ILE A 588 -38.69 -9.91 -26.55
N LYS A 589 -38.68 -11.21 -26.20
CA LYS A 589 -38.73 -12.29 -27.18
C LYS A 589 -40.03 -12.25 -28.00
N ASN A 590 -39.88 -12.35 -29.32
CA ASN A 590 -40.94 -12.19 -30.33
C ASN A 590 -41.56 -10.78 -30.42
N PHE A 591 -40.94 -9.73 -29.86
CA PHE A 591 -41.40 -8.34 -30.07
C PHE A 591 -41.40 -7.96 -31.56
N LYS A 592 -42.49 -7.32 -32.02
CA LYS A 592 -42.69 -6.90 -33.42
C LYS A 592 -43.26 -5.50 -33.51
N SER A 593 -42.66 -4.68 -34.38
CA SER A 593 -43.24 -3.46 -34.93
C SER A 593 -42.82 -3.31 -36.41
N PRO A 594 -43.49 -2.45 -37.20
CA PRO A 594 -43.11 -2.19 -38.59
C PRO A 594 -41.65 -1.72 -38.76
N GLU A 595 -41.06 -1.13 -37.72
CA GLU A 595 -39.68 -0.66 -37.61
C GLU A 595 -38.73 -1.73 -37.07
N SER A 596 -39.13 -2.54 -36.08
CA SER A 596 -38.27 -3.62 -35.56
C SER A 596 -38.06 -4.72 -36.59
N ASP A 597 -39.07 -5.03 -37.39
CA ASP A 597 -38.96 -5.94 -38.55
C ASP A 597 -37.88 -5.46 -39.54
N LEU A 598 -37.70 -4.14 -39.69
CA LEU A 598 -36.72 -3.57 -40.62
C LEU A 598 -35.28 -3.67 -40.11
N LEU A 599 -35.04 -3.88 -38.81
CA LEU A 599 -33.69 -4.18 -38.29
C LEU A 599 -33.12 -5.48 -38.89
N PHE A 600 -33.99 -6.43 -39.29
CA PHE A 600 -33.57 -7.66 -39.96
C PHE A 600 -33.07 -7.43 -41.39
N THR A 601 -33.22 -6.22 -41.97
CA THR A 601 -32.58 -5.85 -43.24
C THR A 601 -31.08 -5.50 -43.09
N LEU A 602 -30.58 -5.32 -41.86
CA LEU A 602 -29.15 -5.26 -41.59
C LEU A 602 -28.58 -6.69 -41.53
N ASN A 603 -27.97 -7.14 -42.62
CA ASN A 603 -27.22 -8.40 -42.67
C ASN A 603 -25.91 -8.29 -41.88
N ASN A 604 -25.39 -9.42 -41.39
CA ASN A 604 -24.14 -9.54 -40.63
C ASN A 604 -24.02 -8.58 -39.43
N ASP A 605 -25.15 -8.21 -38.80
CA ASP A 605 -25.19 -7.21 -37.72
C ASP A 605 -24.26 -7.52 -36.54
N THR A 606 -24.07 -8.79 -36.19
CA THR A 606 -23.14 -9.23 -35.14
C THR A 606 -21.67 -8.99 -35.50
N GLU A 607 -21.33 -9.12 -36.77
CA GLU A 607 -19.97 -8.89 -37.30
C GLU A 607 -19.70 -7.39 -37.51
N LEU A 608 -20.71 -6.63 -37.98
CA LEU A 608 -20.68 -5.17 -38.05
C LEU A 608 -20.56 -4.54 -36.66
N SER A 609 -21.34 -5.02 -35.69
CA SER A 609 -21.27 -4.62 -34.28
C SER A 609 -19.90 -4.90 -33.69
N LYS A 610 -19.36 -6.12 -33.89
CA LYS A 610 -18.01 -6.47 -33.44
C LYS A 610 -16.96 -5.56 -34.06
N THR A 611 -17.00 -5.34 -35.37
CA THR A 611 -15.97 -4.59 -36.10
C THR A 611 -15.99 -3.10 -35.78
N ILE A 612 -17.16 -2.46 -35.86
CA ILE A 612 -17.34 -1.03 -35.56
C ILE A 612 -17.13 -0.79 -34.06
N GLY A 613 -17.67 -1.66 -33.19
CA GLY A 613 -17.50 -1.61 -31.75
C GLY A 613 -16.03 -1.71 -31.32
N SER A 614 -15.32 -2.78 -31.71
CA SER A 614 -13.91 -2.96 -31.39
C SER A 614 -13.04 -1.80 -31.89
N SER A 615 -13.30 -1.29 -33.10
CA SER A 615 -12.55 -0.18 -33.67
C SER A 615 -12.80 1.15 -32.95
N ALA A 616 -14.07 1.47 -32.65
CA ALA A 616 -14.44 2.67 -31.90
C ALA A 616 -13.93 2.65 -30.45
N ASN A 617 -13.90 1.46 -29.83
CA ASN A 617 -13.33 1.25 -28.50
C ASN A 617 -11.83 1.53 -28.49
N ALA A 618 -11.09 1.01 -29.48
CA ALA A 618 -9.64 1.20 -29.57
C ALA A 618 -9.25 2.66 -29.77
N ILE A 619 -9.90 3.40 -30.69
CA ILE A 619 -9.63 4.85 -30.84
C ILE A 619 -10.11 5.68 -29.64
N GLY A 620 -11.14 5.22 -28.92
CA GLY A 620 -11.54 5.77 -27.63
C GLY A 620 -10.44 5.59 -26.58
N GLY A 621 -9.81 4.41 -26.56
CA GLY A 621 -8.62 4.10 -25.76
C GLY A 621 -7.42 4.98 -26.10
N MET A 622 -7.13 5.16 -27.39
CA MET A 622 -6.08 6.06 -27.87
C MET A 622 -6.30 7.50 -27.41
N LYS A 623 -7.53 8.01 -27.54
CA LYS A 623 -7.84 9.38 -27.09
C LYS A 623 -7.76 9.52 -25.57
N LYS A 624 -8.24 8.54 -24.79
CA LYS A 624 -8.01 8.51 -23.34
C LYS A 624 -6.51 8.55 -23.01
N ALA A 625 -5.68 7.78 -23.71
CA ALA A 625 -4.24 7.72 -23.49
C ALA A 625 -3.55 9.06 -23.70
N ILE A 626 -3.93 9.79 -24.76
CA ILE A 626 -3.51 11.19 -24.98
C ILE A 626 -3.94 12.06 -23.79
N ASP A 627 -5.19 11.98 -23.36
CA ASP A 627 -5.75 12.79 -22.26
C ASP A 627 -5.18 12.44 -20.86
N ALA A 628 -4.43 11.34 -20.73
CA ALA A 628 -3.71 10.94 -19.51
C ALA A 628 -2.19 11.14 -19.58
N LYS A 629 -1.64 11.56 -20.73
CA LYS A 629 -0.20 11.71 -20.99
C LYS A 629 0.51 12.51 -19.89
N ASP A 630 -0.05 13.66 -19.51
CA ASP A 630 0.52 14.52 -18.46
C ASP A 630 0.47 13.88 -17.06
N LYS A 631 -0.62 13.18 -16.73
CA LYS A 631 -0.78 12.49 -15.43
C LYS A 631 0.22 11.36 -15.27
N ILE A 632 0.52 10.64 -16.36
CA ILE A 632 1.55 9.60 -16.38
C ILE A 632 2.96 10.19 -16.38
N ASN A 633 3.23 11.24 -17.16
CA ASN A 633 4.51 11.93 -17.15
C ASN A 633 4.86 12.49 -15.76
N ALA A 634 3.87 13.02 -15.03
CA ALA A 634 4.03 13.52 -13.67
C ALA A 634 4.43 12.45 -12.62
N VAL A 635 4.22 11.16 -12.89
CA VAL A 635 4.59 10.05 -11.97
C VAL A 635 5.72 9.16 -12.51
N LYS A 636 6.06 9.28 -13.80
CA LYS A 636 7.07 8.47 -14.50
C LYS A 636 8.44 8.47 -13.81
N ALA A 637 8.84 9.59 -13.21
CA ALA A 637 10.10 9.71 -12.47
C ALA A 637 10.16 8.85 -11.20
N ASP A 638 9.02 8.61 -10.53
CA ASP A 638 8.96 7.80 -9.31
C ASP A 638 8.93 6.28 -9.59
N PHE A 639 8.84 5.83 -10.85
CA PHE A 639 8.84 4.40 -11.20
C PHE A 639 10.10 3.66 -10.72
N GLY A 640 11.28 4.32 -10.78
CA GLY A 640 12.53 3.75 -10.27
C GLY A 640 12.53 3.56 -8.74
N MET A 641 11.81 4.41 -8.01
CA MET A 641 11.61 4.26 -6.57
C MET A 641 10.69 3.09 -6.25
N VAL A 642 9.60 2.88 -7.02
CA VAL A 642 8.74 1.69 -6.89
C VAL A 642 9.55 0.39 -7.04
N VAL A 643 10.41 0.31 -8.07
CA VAL A 643 11.29 -0.83 -8.31
C VAL A 643 12.28 -1.02 -7.15
N THR A 644 12.84 0.07 -6.61
CA THR A 644 13.77 0.01 -5.48
C THR A 644 13.09 -0.54 -4.21
N GLU A 645 11.95 0.01 -3.82
CA GLU A 645 11.22 -0.44 -2.63
C GLU A 645 10.65 -1.87 -2.82
N ALA A 646 10.21 -2.24 -4.03
CA ALA A 646 9.74 -3.60 -4.34
C ALA A 646 10.81 -4.67 -4.10
N ASN A 647 12.06 -4.39 -4.48
CA ASN A 647 13.15 -5.33 -4.25
C ASN A 647 13.57 -5.36 -2.76
N ASN A 648 13.56 -4.21 -2.07
CA ASN A 648 13.84 -4.09 -0.64
C ASN A 648 12.77 -4.72 0.29
N ALA A 649 11.50 -4.79 -0.14
CA ALA A 649 10.40 -5.34 0.64
C ALA A 649 10.65 -6.81 1.04
N LYS A 650 10.50 -7.15 2.33
CA LYS A 650 10.94 -8.45 2.87
C LYS A 650 9.89 -9.56 2.78
N ASN A 651 8.60 -9.22 2.74
CA ASN A 651 7.51 -10.20 2.72
C ASN A 651 6.82 -10.29 1.35
N LEU A 652 7.08 -9.33 0.45
CA LEU A 652 6.39 -9.20 -0.83
C LEU A 652 6.65 -10.41 -1.73
N PRO A 653 5.61 -11.12 -2.24
CA PRO A 653 5.77 -12.33 -3.02
C PRO A 653 6.60 -12.13 -4.31
N VAL A 654 7.30 -13.18 -4.73
CA VAL A 654 8.19 -13.16 -5.91
C VAL A 654 7.45 -12.71 -7.19
N GLU A 655 6.21 -13.18 -7.40
CA GLU A 655 5.41 -12.77 -8.56
C GLU A 655 4.97 -11.30 -8.45
N ASP A 656 4.74 -10.77 -7.24
CA ASP A 656 4.43 -9.35 -7.04
C ASP A 656 5.65 -8.46 -7.31
N LYS A 657 6.85 -8.86 -6.85
CA LYS A 657 8.11 -8.20 -7.20
C LYS A 657 8.36 -8.19 -8.70
N LYS A 658 8.11 -9.31 -9.38
CA LYS A 658 8.22 -9.44 -10.84
C LYS A 658 7.27 -8.49 -11.58
N ASN A 659 6.03 -8.33 -11.13
CA ASN A 659 5.10 -7.36 -11.72
C ASN A 659 5.63 -5.92 -11.54
N LEU A 660 6.08 -5.56 -10.34
CA LEU A 660 6.58 -4.21 -10.06
C LEU A 660 7.88 -3.89 -10.82
N ASN A 661 8.77 -4.86 -10.99
CA ASN A 661 9.97 -4.70 -11.81
C ASN A 661 9.65 -4.44 -13.30
N ALA A 662 8.45 -4.78 -13.79
CA ALA A 662 8.01 -4.42 -15.14
C ALA A 662 7.72 -2.92 -15.33
N LEU A 663 7.61 -2.12 -14.26
CA LEU A 663 7.49 -0.66 -14.36
C LEU A 663 8.73 0.01 -14.97
N ALA A 664 9.91 -0.60 -14.84
CA ALA A 664 11.10 -0.14 -15.54
C ALA A 664 10.94 -0.20 -17.07
N ALA A 665 10.33 -1.28 -17.58
CA ALA A 665 10.00 -1.42 -19.00
C ALA A 665 8.82 -0.51 -19.41
N LEU A 666 7.82 -0.31 -18.54
CA LEU A 666 6.74 0.66 -18.81
C LEU A 666 7.30 2.07 -19.05
N GLY A 667 8.30 2.48 -18.25
CA GLY A 667 8.96 3.78 -18.38
C GLY A 667 9.61 4.01 -19.76
N THR A 668 10.18 2.98 -20.39
CA THR A 668 10.75 3.10 -21.74
C THR A 668 9.68 3.02 -22.83
N LEU A 669 8.72 2.10 -22.72
CA LEU A 669 7.66 1.88 -23.71
C LEU A 669 6.67 3.05 -23.84
N LEU A 670 6.43 3.80 -22.76
CA LEU A 670 5.52 4.95 -22.77
C LEU A 670 5.92 6.07 -23.74
N GLY A 671 7.21 6.26 -24.02
CA GLY A 671 7.67 7.32 -24.94
C GLY A 671 7.17 7.08 -26.36
N PRO A 672 7.64 6.02 -27.04
CA PRO A 672 7.22 5.70 -28.41
C PRO A 672 5.71 5.58 -28.57
N MET A 673 4.98 5.00 -27.60
CA MET A 673 3.52 4.96 -27.64
C MET A 673 2.90 6.37 -27.68
N PHE A 674 3.39 7.32 -26.89
CA PHE A 674 2.88 8.68 -26.90
C PHE A 674 3.27 9.46 -28.17
N ASP A 675 4.36 9.09 -28.84
CA ASP A 675 4.77 9.66 -30.12
C ASP A 675 3.91 9.12 -31.28
N GLU A 676 3.60 7.81 -31.27
CA GLU A 676 2.62 7.17 -32.17
C GLU A 676 1.23 7.80 -32.02
N LEU A 677 0.79 8.04 -30.78
CA LEU A 677 -0.51 8.66 -30.48
C LEU A 677 -0.59 10.12 -30.93
N ASP A 678 0.47 10.92 -30.76
CA ASP A 678 0.55 12.30 -31.26
C ASP A 678 0.54 12.34 -32.81
N SER A 679 1.25 11.39 -33.44
CA SER A 679 1.26 11.19 -34.89
C SER A 679 -0.14 10.84 -35.42
N TRP A 680 -0.83 9.91 -34.77
CA TRP A 680 -2.22 9.56 -35.07
C TRP A 680 -3.16 10.76 -34.93
N ASN A 681 -3.12 11.46 -33.79
CA ASN A 681 -3.95 12.63 -33.51
C ASN A 681 -3.74 13.75 -34.56
N SER A 682 -2.48 13.99 -34.94
CA SER A 682 -2.12 14.94 -36.00
C SER A 682 -2.63 14.50 -37.37
N GLY A 683 -2.43 13.22 -37.73
CA GLY A 683 -2.89 12.64 -38.99
C GLY A 683 -4.41 12.65 -39.15
N VAL A 684 -5.16 12.43 -38.05
CA VAL A 684 -6.62 12.49 -38.03
C VAL A 684 -7.14 13.93 -38.12
N SER A 685 -6.43 14.89 -37.53
CA SER A 685 -6.76 16.33 -37.64
C SER A 685 -6.69 16.86 -39.08
N GLY A 686 -5.89 16.21 -39.95
CA GLY A 686 -5.83 16.49 -41.39
C GLY A 686 -6.98 15.90 -42.23
N LEU A 687 -7.85 15.05 -41.65
CA LEU A 687 -8.90 14.37 -42.40
C LEU A 687 -10.15 15.23 -42.65
N THR A 688 -10.89 14.84 -43.70
CA THR A 688 -12.23 15.35 -44.05
C THR A 688 -13.24 14.21 -44.09
N PHE A 689 -14.40 14.42 -43.47
CA PHE A 689 -15.44 13.42 -43.24
C PHE A 689 -16.76 13.84 -43.89
N ASN A 690 -16.99 13.38 -45.12
CA ASN A 690 -18.12 13.81 -45.97
C ASN A 690 -19.29 12.80 -45.98
N SER A 691 -19.04 11.56 -45.53
CA SER A 691 -19.95 10.42 -45.50
C SER A 691 -19.69 9.57 -44.25
N LEU A 692 -20.56 8.61 -43.93
CA LEU A 692 -20.32 7.73 -42.78
C LEU A 692 -19.11 6.82 -43.03
N HIS A 693 -19.01 6.18 -44.20
CA HIS A 693 -17.84 5.37 -44.56
C HIS A 693 -16.52 6.15 -44.57
N SER A 694 -16.54 7.47 -44.84
CA SER A 694 -15.31 8.27 -44.83
C SER A 694 -14.63 8.37 -43.45
N TYR A 695 -15.34 8.08 -42.35
CA TYR A 695 -14.73 7.95 -41.04
C TYR A 695 -13.79 6.75 -40.94
N GLY A 696 -13.89 5.73 -41.79
CA GLY A 696 -12.98 4.57 -41.81
C GLY A 696 -11.50 4.93 -41.87
N LYS A 697 -11.18 6.10 -42.45
CA LYS A 697 -9.82 6.70 -42.47
C LYS A 697 -9.20 6.90 -41.08
N ILE A 698 -10.00 7.08 -40.02
CA ILE A 698 -9.50 7.21 -38.63
C ILE A 698 -8.88 5.91 -38.14
N PHE A 699 -9.46 4.78 -38.54
CA PHE A 699 -9.03 3.44 -38.15
C PHE A 699 -7.83 2.98 -38.98
N LEU A 700 -7.83 3.28 -40.28
CA LEU A 700 -6.65 3.05 -41.13
C LEU A 700 -5.42 3.81 -40.63
N LYS A 701 -5.60 4.99 -40.02
CA LYS A 701 -4.53 5.72 -39.32
C LYS A 701 -4.21 5.16 -37.93
N ALA A 702 -5.17 4.53 -37.25
CA ALA A 702 -4.98 3.91 -35.94
C ALA A 702 -4.11 2.62 -36.01
N LYS A 703 -3.97 2.01 -37.18
CA LYS A 703 -3.08 0.85 -37.43
C LYS A 703 -1.61 1.11 -37.10
N ASP A 704 -1.16 2.36 -37.21
CA ASP A 704 0.24 2.75 -36.98
C ASP A 704 0.59 2.88 -35.49
N VAL A 705 -0.38 2.65 -34.58
CA VAL A 705 -0.22 2.74 -33.12
C VAL A 705 -0.19 1.33 -32.49
N HIS A 706 0.96 0.92 -31.95
CA HIS A 706 1.17 -0.43 -31.44
C HIS A 706 0.66 -0.60 -30.01
N GLY A 707 0.86 0.42 -29.18
CA GLY A 707 0.50 0.39 -27.76
C GLY A 707 1.49 -0.35 -26.85
N ILE A 708 1.03 -0.77 -25.66
CA ILE A 708 1.85 -1.38 -24.61
C ILE A 708 1.27 -2.71 -24.16
N ASN A 709 2.09 -3.76 -24.25
CA ASN A 709 1.79 -5.11 -23.81
C ASN A 709 2.23 -5.33 -22.34
N LEU A 710 1.54 -4.71 -21.39
CA LEU A 710 1.75 -4.89 -19.95
C LEU A 710 0.41 -4.92 -19.19
N ASP A 711 0.30 -5.84 -18.23
CA ASP A 711 -0.87 -5.95 -17.34
C ASP A 711 -0.79 -4.90 -16.22
N ILE A 712 -1.20 -3.66 -16.54
CA ILE A 712 -1.19 -2.52 -15.63
C ILE A 712 -1.99 -2.81 -14.36
N MET A 713 -3.13 -3.49 -14.47
CA MET A 713 -3.96 -3.89 -13.33
C MET A 713 -3.19 -4.78 -12.35
N LYS A 714 -2.48 -5.81 -12.84
CA LYS A 714 -1.68 -6.70 -11.99
C LYS A 714 -0.50 -5.97 -11.35
N ILE A 715 0.11 -5.01 -12.06
CA ILE A 715 1.13 -4.11 -11.51
C ILE A 715 0.54 -3.25 -10.36
N ARG A 716 -0.63 -2.61 -10.56
CA ARG A 716 -1.32 -1.84 -9.50
C ARG A 716 -1.69 -2.71 -8.29
N LYS A 717 -2.19 -3.93 -8.51
CA LYS A 717 -2.49 -4.92 -7.45
C LYS A 717 -1.24 -5.31 -6.64
N SER A 718 -0.06 -5.38 -7.27
CA SER A 718 1.22 -5.58 -6.56
C SER A 718 1.70 -4.30 -5.85
N LEU A 719 1.42 -3.12 -6.41
CA LEU A 719 1.83 -1.82 -5.84
C LEU A 719 1.08 -1.49 -4.54
N ILE A 720 -0.20 -1.84 -4.45
CA ILE A 720 -0.98 -1.70 -3.21
C ILE A 720 -0.34 -2.52 -2.08
N LYS A 721 0.05 -3.78 -2.33
CA LYS A 721 0.76 -4.61 -1.34
C LYS A 721 2.10 -4.01 -0.90
N LEU A 722 2.84 -3.40 -1.84
CA LEU A 722 4.10 -2.72 -1.50
C LEU A 722 3.86 -1.48 -0.62
N ILE A 723 2.81 -0.69 -0.90
CA ILE A 723 2.42 0.47 -0.07
C ILE A 723 2.17 0.04 1.38
N ASP A 724 1.58 -1.13 1.59
CA ASP A 724 1.28 -1.68 2.92
C ASP A 724 2.52 -2.26 3.64
N GLU A 725 3.60 -2.64 2.92
CA GLU A 725 4.89 -3.05 3.50
C GLU A 725 5.85 -1.89 3.78
N VAL A 726 5.75 -0.77 3.06
CA VAL A 726 6.62 0.39 3.24
C VAL A 726 6.18 1.20 4.47
N THR A 727 7.03 1.28 5.49
CA THR A 727 6.74 1.99 6.75
C THR A 727 6.89 3.52 6.67
N ASP A 728 7.62 4.02 5.67
CA ASP A 728 7.85 5.45 5.45
C ASP A 728 6.62 6.11 4.81
N ARG A 729 5.94 6.99 5.56
CA ARG A 729 4.75 7.71 5.09
C ARG A 729 5.00 8.63 3.88
N SER A 730 6.20 9.16 3.72
CA SER A 730 6.56 10.00 2.57
C SER A 730 6.66 9.15 1.30
N LYS A 731 7.34 7.99 1.40
CA LYS A 731 7.36 6.99 0.32
C LYS A 731 5.97 6.45 0.03
N GLN A 732 5.18 6.06 1.04
CA GLN A 732 3.78 5.63 0.83
C GLN A 732 2.97 6.67 0.04
N LYS A 733 3.10 7.97 0.35
CA LYS A 733 2.38 9.04 -0.36
C LYS A 733 2.82 9.16 -1.84
N LYS A 734 4.10 8.95 -2.14
CA LYS A 734 4.60 8.86 -3.53
C LYS A 734 4.13 7.60 -4.25
N LEU A 735 4.21 6.43 -3.60
CA LEU A 735 3.76 5.15 -4.16
C LEU A 735 2.25 5.17 -4.47
N ARG A 736 1.44 5.81 -3.61
CA ARG A 736 0.01 6.08 -3.88
C ARG A 736 -0.15 6.96 -5.13
N LYS A 737 0.53 8.11 -5.22
CA LYS A 737 0.52 8.93 -6.45
C LYS A 737 0.87 8.13 -7.72
N VAL A 738 1.88 7.25 -7.66
CA VAL A 738 2.21 6.37 -8.80
C VAL A 738 1.06 5.40 -9.10
N ASN A 739 0.44 4.79 -8.10
CA ASN A 739 -0.74 3.94 -8.27
C ASN A 739 -1.93 4.71 -8.87
N ASP A 740 -2.10 5.98 -8.54
CA ASP A 740 -3.19 6.82 -9.02
C ASP A 740 -2.93 7.28 -10.48
N GLY A 741 -1.68 7.63 -10.80
CA GLY A 741 -1.23 7.92 -12.17
C GLY A 741 -1.33 6.70 -13.07
N LEU A 742 -0.89 5.52 -12.63
CA LEU A 742 -1.12 4.25 -13.32
C LEU A 742 -2.61 3.93 -13.46
N GLY A 743 -3.43 4.31 -12.47
CA GLY A 743 -4.89 4.20 -12.53
C GLY A 743 -5.55 5.07 -13.61
N ALA A 744 -4.84 6.07 -14.14
CA ALA A 744 -5.31 6.78 -15.32
C ALA A 744 -5.28 5.89 -16.57
N LEU A 745 -4.33 4.93 -16.68
CA LEU A 745 -4.20 4.00 -17.82
C LEU A 745 -5.22 2.86 -17.83
N ASP A 746 -5.93 2.63 -16.72
CA ASP A 746 -6.95 1.59 -16.65
C ASP A 746 -8.17 1.97 -17.54
N GLY A 747 -8.76 0.97 -18.20
CA GLY A 747 -9.87 1.18 -19.14
C GLY A 747 -9.48 1.87 -20.47
N MET A 748 -8.19 1.91 -20.81
CA MET A 748 -7.70 2.37 -22.12
C MET A 748 -7.51 1.27 -23.17
N GLY A 749 -7.33 0.01 -22.77
CA GLY A 749 -7.08 -1.10 -23.71
C GLY A 749 -5.75 -0.96 -24.45
N THR A 750 -4.63 -0.94 -23.72
CA THR A 750 -3.31 -0.54 -24.24
C THR A 750 -2.73 -1.39 -25.36
N GLN A 751 -3.27 -2.56 -25.69
CA GLN A 751 -2.81 -3.39 -26.82
C GLN A 751 -3.48 -2.96 -28.14
N PHE A 752 -3.24 -1.73 -28.59
CA PHE A 752 -3.87 -1.16 -29.80
C PHE A 752 -3.61 -1.97 -31.07
N SER A 753 -2.43 -2.57 -31.19
CA SER A 753 -2.06 -3.51 -32.26
C SER A 753 -2.99 -4.73 -32.40
N SER A 754 -3.74 -5.12 -31.35
CA SER A 754 -4.71 -6.24 -31.44
C SER A 754 -5.94 -5.92 -32.30
N TYR A 755 -6.20 -4.63 -32.60
CA TYR A 755 -7.38 -4.17 -33.32
C TYR A 755 -7.18 -3.99 -34.83
N VAL A 756 -5.97 -4.24 -35.36
CA VAL A 756 -5.62 -4.01 -36.79
C VAL A 756 -6.62 -4.65 -37.76
N LYS A 757 -7.06 -5.89 -37.50
CA LYS A 757 -8.08 -6.55 -38.34
C LYS A 757 -9.38 -5.74 -38.39
N SER A 758 -9.90 -5.31 -37.23
CA SER A 758 -11.12 -4.52 -37.16
C SER A 758 -10.95 -3.15 -37.83
N PHE A 759 -9.76 -2.56 -37.74
CA PHE A 759 -9.46 -1.29 -38.41
C PHE A 759 -9.49 -1.38 -39.94
N ASP A 760 -8.99 -2.47 -40.52
CA ASP A 760 -9.08 -2.72 -41.97
C ASP A 760 -10.53 -2.93 -42.43
N GLU A 761 -11.30 -3.73 -41.69
CA GLU A 761 -12.69 -4.08 -42.05
C GLU A 761 -13.68 -2.91 -41.84
N ALA A 762 -13.42 -2.01 -40.88
CA ALA A 762 -14.36 -0.98 -40.44
C ALA A 762 -14.85 -0.02 -41.54
N THR A 763 -14.05 0.26 -42.56
CA THR A 763 -14.49 1.12 -43.69
C THR A 763 -15.67 0.48 -44.43
N SER A 764 -15.58 -0.83 -44.71
CA SER A 764 -16.63 -1.59 -45.38
C SER A 764 -17.86 -1.82 -44.49
N SER A 765 -17.65 -1.92 -43.17
CA SER A 765 -18.72 -2.02 -42.18
C SER A 765 -19.52 -0.72 -42.09
N LEU A 766 -18.86 0.44 -42.09
CA LEU A 766 -19.51 1.75 -42.08
C LEU A 766 -20.27 2.04 -43.38
N GLU A 767 -19.76 1.59 -44.54
CA GLU A 767 -20.49 1.66 -45.81
C GLU A 767 -21.75 0.78 -45.79
N SER A 768 -21.64 -0.44 -45.27
CA SER A 768 -22.77 -1.37 -45.10
C SER A 768 -23.85 -0.78 -44.19
N LEU A 769 -23.45 -0.10 -43.11
CA LEU A 769 -24.34 0.61 -42.20
C LEU A 769 -25.00 1.83 -42.85
N GLU A 770 -24.25 2.61 -43.64
CA GLU A 770 -24.78 3.76 -44.40
C GLU A 770 -25.80 3.33 -45.47
N LYS A 771 -25.56 2.17 -46.10
CA LYS A 771 -26.50 1.51 -47.02
C LYS A 771 -27.75 1.02 -46.27
N PHE A 772 -27.61 0.43 -45.09
CA PHE A 772 -28.75 0.05 -44.24
C PHE A 772 -29.62 1.26 -43.88
N PHE A 773 -29.06 2.36 -43.35
CA PHE A 773 -29.85 3.57 -43.03
C PHE A 773 -30.61 4.11 -44.26
N SER A 774 -29.99 4.02 -45.44
CA SER A 774 -30.60 4.41 -46.71
C SER A 774 -31.75 3.50 -47.15
N THR A 775 -31.67 2.20 -46.84
CA THR A 775 -32.75 1.22 -47.09
C THR A 775 -33.87 1.34 -46.05
N PHE A 776 -33.51 1.50 -44.78
CA PHE A 776 -34.43 1.65 -43.64
C PHE A 776 -35.36 2.85 -43.84
N ALA A 777 -34.80 4.05 -44.05
CA ALA A 777 -35.58 5.26 -44.29
C ALA A 777 -36.54 5.13 -45.49
N LYS A 778 -36.04 4.64 -46.64
CA LYS A 778 -36.87 4.36 -47.82
C LYS A 778 -38.01 3.38 -47.53
N SER A 779 -37.73 2.31 -46.79
CA SER A 779 -38.71 1.27 -46.46
C SER A 779 -39.83 1.82 -45.56
N ILE A 780 -39.51 2.68 -44.59
CA ILE A 780 -40.53 3.31 -43.74
C ILE A 780 -41.33 4.36 -44.52
N SER A 781 -40.70 5.16 -45.40
CA SER A 781 -41.43 6.05 -46.32
C SER A 781 -42.42 5.28 -47.20
N LEU A 782 -42.03 4.10 -47.72
CA LEU A 782 -42.90 3.26 -48.56
C LEU A 782 -44.01 2.55 -47.77
N LYS A 783 -43.76 2.15 -46.50
CA LYS A 783 -44.78 1.61 -45.60
C LYS A 783 -45.82 2.65 -45.12
N SER A 784 -45.65 3.94 -45.47
CA SER A 784 -46.51 5.03 -45.00
C SER A 784 -47.58 5.47 -46.02
N PRO A 785 -48.69 4.73 -46.17
CA PRO A 785 -49.97 5.38 -46.43
C PRO A 785 -51.14 4.87 -45.56
N THR A 786 -51.77 5.80 -44.85
CA THR A 786 -53.21 5.81 -44.53
C THR A 786 -53.83 4.56 -43.86
N GLN A 787 -53.50 4.34 -42.59
CA GLN A 787 -54.56 4.17 -41.57
C GLN A 787 -54.07 4.55 -40.18
N SER A 788 -54.79 5.47 -39.52
CA SER A 788 -54.57 5.81 -38.11
C SER A 788 -55.33 4.83 -37.22
N GLU A 789 -54.93 3.56 -37.22
CA GLU A 789 -55.41 2.63 -36.20
C GLU A 789 -54.90 3.12 -34.84
N LYS A 790 -55.81 3.24 -33.85
CA LYS A 790 -55.46 3.80 -32.54
C LYS A 790 -54.56 2.82 -31.79
N ILE A 791 -53.25 3.09 -31.79
CA ILE A 791 -52.36 2.59 -30.74
C ILE A 791 -52.97 3.05 -29.42
N VAL A 792 -53.46 2.09 -28.62
CA VAL A 792 -53.93 2.37 -27.26
C VAL A 792 -52.70 2.73 -26.44
N TYR A 793 -52.56 4.02 -26.14
CA TYR A 793 -51.53 4.51 -25.24
C TYR A 793 -51.70 3.81 -23.89
N VAL A 794 -50.74 2.94 -23.52
CA VAL A 794 -50.41 2.74 -22.11
C VAL A 794 -49.77 4.05 -21.65
N LYS A 795 -50.64 4.95 -21.19
CA LYS A 795 -50.28 6.26 -20.67
C LYS A 795 -49.47 6.05 -19.39
N GLU A 796 -48.32 6.70 -19.28
CA GLU A 796 -47.65 6.90 -17.99
C GLU A 796 -48.50 7.87 -17.16
N ASP A 797 -49.62 7.37 -16.63
CA ASP A 797 -50.33 8.04 -15.56
C ASP A 797 -49.56 7.84 -14.26
N ASN A 798 -49.27 8.96 -13.60
CA ASN A 798 -48.48 9.01 -12.38
C ASN A 798 -49.06 8.09 -11.29
N LEU A 799 -48.21 7.50 -10.45
CA LEU A 799 -48.65 6.86 -9.20
C LEU A 799 -49.08 7.92 -8.15
N SER A 800 -50.15 8.65 -8.46
CA SER A 800 -50.98 9.32 -7.47
C SER A 800 -52.12 8.38 -7.07
N HIS A 801 -52.14 7.90 -5.83
CA HIS A 801 -53.18 7.00 -5.33
C HIS A 801 -54.59 7.60 -5.44
N GLN A 802 -55.54 6.85 -6.03
CA GLN A 802 -56.89 6.72 -5.48
C GLN A 802 -57.56 5.42 -5.94
N ASN A 803 -58.55 4.95 -5.16
CA ASN A 803 -59.02 3.56 -5.19
C ASN A 803 -60.43 3.41 -5.79
N SER A 804 -60.66 2.35 -6.58
CA SER A 804 -61.88 1.52 -6.52
C SER A 804 -61.78 0.33 -7.50
N ALA A 805 -62.48 -0.80 -7.32
CA ALA A 805 -62.91 -1.45 -6.08
C ALA A 805 -63.32 -2.90 -6.41
N GLU A 806 -62.47 -3.88 -6.14
CA GLU A 806 -62.86 -5.30 -6.08
C GLU A 806 -62.62 -5.86 -4.67
N GLY A 807 -63.48 -6.78 -4.24
CA GLY A 807 -63.74 -7.03 -2.82
C GLY A 807 -62.55 -7.60 -2.03
N THR A 808 -62.10 -6.88 -1.01
CA THR A 808 -61.20 -7.43 0.01
C THR A 808 -61.89 -8.57 0.77
N PRO A 809 -61.25 -9.74 0.91
CA PRO A 809 -61.80 -10.84 1.71
C PRO A 809 -62.13 -10.42 3.15
N ALA A 810 -63.33 -10.78 3.63
CA ALA A 810 -63.85 -10.31 4.91
C ALA A 810 -62.95 -10.60 6.13
N TRP A 811 -62.12 -11.64 6.07
CA TRP A 811 -61.15 -11.98 7.12
C TRP A 811 -60.08 -10.90 7.33
N ILE A 812 -59.73 -10.12 6.28
CA ILE A 812 -58.80 -8.99 6.38
C ILE A 812 -59.44 -7.84 7.17
N ILE A 813 -60.73 -7.57 6.93
CA ILE A 813 -61.49 -6.55 7.66
C ILE A 813 -61.59 -6.92 9.15
N VAL A 814 -61.86 -8.19 9.46
CA VAL A 814 -61.86 -8.71 10.83
C VAL A 814 -60.48 -8.55 11.50
N LEU A 815 -59.39 -8.85 10.78
CA LEU A 815 -58.02 -8.67 11.30
C LEU A 815 -57.71 -7.20 11.62
N ILE A 816 -58.08 -6.27 10.73
CA ILE A 816 -57.91 -4.83 10.95
C ILE A 816 -58.71 -4.38 12.18
N ILE A 817 -59.96 -4.80 12.33
CA ILE A 817 -60.79 -4.49 13.49
C ILE A 817 -60.16 -5.01 14.80
N ILE A 818 -59.66 -6.24 14.82
CA ILE A 818 -58.97 -6.82 16.00
C ILE A 818 -57.72 -6.00 16.35
N ILE A 819 -56.90 -5.63 15.36
CA ILE A 819 -55.69 -4.80 15.58
C ILE A 819 -56.07 -3.41 16.10
N SER A 820 -57.09 -2.76 15.54
CA SER A 820 -57.57 -1.46 16.02
C SER A 820 -58.09 -1.53 17.46
N ILE A 821 -58.83 -2.58 17.83
CA ILE A 821 -59.31 -2.78 19.21
C ILE A 821 -58.13 -3.00 20.18
N LEU A 822 -57.12 -3.78 19.79
CA LEU A 822 -55.91 -3.98 20.60
C LEU A 822 -55.12 -2.68 20.81
N VAL A 823 -54.92 -1.88 19.76
CA VAL A 823 -54.24 -0.58 19.85
C VAL A 823 -55.01 0.40 20.73
N LEU A 824 -56.34 0.50 20.57
CA LEU A 824 -57.19 1.33 21.44
C LEU A 824 -57.17 0.85 22.89
N GLY A 825 -57.15 -0.47 23.14
CA GLY A 825 -57.01 -1.04 24.48
C GLY A 825 -55.67 -0.69 25.15
N VAL A 826 -54.56 -0.74 24.41
CA VAL A 826 -53.24 -0.33 24.89
C VAL A 826 -53.19 1.16 25.20
N ILE A 827 -53.78 2.01 24.35
CA ILE A 827 -53.85 3.46 24.57
C ILE A 827 -54.72 3.77 25.80
N ALA A 828 -55.90 3.16 25.93
CA ALA A 828 -56.78 3.34 27.08
C ALA A 828 -56.11 2.90 28.39
N PHE A 829 -55.40 1.77 28.38
CA PHE A 829 -54.63 1.30 29.54
C PHE A 829 -53.48 2.24 29.91
N ALA A 830 -52.76 2.79 28.91
CA ALA A 830 -51.69 3.76 29.14
C ALA A 830 -52.23 5.07 29.75
N VAL A 831 -53.35 5.59 29.22
CA VAL A 831 -54.02 6.80 29.76
C VAL A 831 -54.54 6.57 31.17
N TRP A 832 -55.20 5.43 31.43
CA TRP A 832 -55.67 5.06 32.77
C TRP A 832 -54.52 4.98 33.78
N ARG A 833 -53.41 4.35 33.40
CA ARG A 833 -52.19 4.23 34.23
C ARG A 833 -51.50 5.58 34.50
N PHE A 834 -51.68 6.57 33.63
CA PHE A 834 -51.18 7.94 33.84
C PHE A 834 -52.11 8.79 34.72
N TYR A 835 -53.43 8.66 34.56
CA TYR A 835 -54.41 9.45 35.33
C TYR A 835 -54.65 8.92 36.75
N TRP A 836 -54.47 7.62 37.00
CA TRP A 836 -54.77 6.97 38.28
C TRP A 836 -53.52 6.44 39.01
N LYS A 837 -52.58 7.35 39.29
CA LYS A 837 -51.52 7.11 40.28
C LYS A 837 -51.66 8.10 41.44
N PRO A 838 -52.04 7.67 42.66
CA PRO A 838 -52.36 8.58 43.76
C PRO A 838 -51.11 9.29 44.30
N LYS A 839 -51.29 10.55 44.71
CA LYS A 839 -50.34 11.26 45.59
C LYS A 839 -50.56 10.83 47.05
N ASN A 840 -49.46 10.47 47.71
CA ASN A 840 -49.16 10.60 49.14
C ASN A 840 -47.63 10.39 49.19
N GLU A 841 -46.81 11.43 49.26
CA GLU A 841 -46.45 12.25 50.44
C GLU A 841 -45.53 11.56 51.44
N LEU A 842 -44.39 12.24 51.72
CA LEU A 842 -43.59 12.23 52.96
C LEU A 842 -42.89 10.90 53.33
N SER A 843 -41.73 10.88 53.98
CA SER A 843 -40.67 11.89 54.26
C SER A 843 -39.45 11.19 54.88
N ARG A 844 -38.34 11.93 55.11
CA ARG A 844 -37.23 11.59 56.04
C ARG A 844 -36.32 10.39 55.69
N GLU A 845 -35.10 10.26 56.22
CA GLU A 845 -34.08 11.23 56.68
C GLU A 845 -32.68 10.54 56.57
N SER A 846 -31.62 11.32 56.76
CA SER A 846 -30.18 10.99 56.85
C SER A 846 -29.71 9.57 57.26
N CYS A 847 -28.66 9.09 56.57
CA CYS A 847 -27.31 8.64 57.05
C CYS A 847 -27.16 7.71 58.30
N PRO A 848 -26.07 6.91 58.43
CA PRO A 848 -24.75 7.00 57.76
C PRO A 848 -24.61 6.19 56.48
#